data_AF-A0AAE3DAN9-F1
#
_entry.id   AF-A0AAE3DAN9-F1
#
_cell.length_a   1.000
_cell.length_b   1.000
_cell.length_c   1.000
_cell.angle_alpha   90.00
_cell.angle_beta   90.00
_cell.angle_gamma   90.00
#
_symmetry.space_group_name_H-M   'P 1'
#
loop_
_entity.id
_entity.type
_entity.pdbx_description
1 polymer ?
#
loop_
_entity_poly.entity_id
_entity_poly.type
_entity_poly.pdbx_seq_one_letter_code
_entity_poly.pdbx_strand_id
1 'polypeptide(L)'
;MHYKIKPFYKKIALLLSLFQLFECPLTTIASNTIDYEENESVSITDEEPALPTISLDSTSLTLKKGETFELHATLSDSDSELSSFFSWESEDDSIVSVNDKGIVTANNIGTAMITVSFNDLIAQCSVTVTNPISQILFDEPTISLPINERTQLTPHIFPDDNDELPSLSWESDNENILTVDDNGFVTGISAGTATVTVSSEYCTASCDVTIYIPIESISIINGVSELKLQQQLKLQATILPEDTTEDTSILWESSDNNIISIDDSGLITAKAPGIATISATTTTNLKDSISIVVSKETFKTGWIFKNGSWFFYDNTGSMQTGWLYLNKHVYYLYSDGRMATGWLKLDSKWYYFRSDGAMYTGWLINSSHKYYFKSNGEMQIGWIKIDNQWYYYDENGNIKTGWLNLEGNWYYLQSNGIMKTGWLKLGNSWYFLQSNGIMTTNWIKLGNFWYYMKSNGSMATGWFMIGNNWYYFQSNGSMKTGWLKLGNSWYFLQSNGIMATNWIKLGDFWYYMKSNGSMATGWLMIGNNWYYFQSDGSMKTGWLKLGNSWYFLQPNGIMVTGWVKLGTVWYYFNESGVMKKTSTSGPIIFSANPSLKIKKCTANVISQNDCSLSIETTRSSSIENKYSTFYLLILNSNATELIDSISIELSNGSTLNFSCKLSSDDNFKSISMNKYAIAVKSKDSYEIISDCQFIENPDSFASKEITFKDNYWGYYENYKITSKKGIQGVSDSYTENLRAQHVLLNVDIEDLVWTSSYPGYVPYTYKGKTYYFSDLQALKKTIYDLHGWGSSEGNAYGEKHTRNVTIVLLLSWKYDELSYLIHPDARTKGTASYYSLNMKDDTARKTYEALFCYLGEELGQMKERVNNWTLGNEVNSCNIWNYSGNMTFENYVTNYALAFQLLNQGIKRTAKSPRLFISLDHCWNTADAGYTGKEFLDYFAKYMDETAPCMQWNVNYHPYSQPLTRTDFWKDQSNTKNTVNTNYISMENIQVLTDYLSHVERTYGKSSDSIRVIIGEIGFSGKGGNASDEKYQAAALGYGYYIAMFNKRIDSYIIRAYLDAPTETASGLYLGLRQANYTQTQKESYYVYQNLDTNSSLKIMNSYLNLIGISSWESAISGFDASKLPAKDF
;
A
#
# COMPACT_ATOMS: atom_id res chain seq x y z
N MET A 1 43.65 -34.63 -26.76
CA MET A 1 44.43 -33.54 -26.13
C MET A 1 43.42 -32.73 -25.31
N HIS A 2 43.26 -32.85 -23.99
CA HIS A 2 44.27 -32.72 -22.93
C HIS A 2 45.04 -31.40 -23.01
N TYR A 3 44.62 -30.40 -22.23
CA TYR A 3 45.48 -29.55 -21.37
C TYR A 3 44.63 -28.68 -20.42
N LYS A 4 44.70 -28.97 -19.11
CA LYS A 4 44.41 -28.02 -18.01
C LYS A 4 45.75 -27.43 -17.56
N ILE A 5 45.87 -26.11 -17.36
CA ILE A 5 46.74 -25.51 -16.32
C ILE A 5 46.10 -24.20 -15.78
N LYS A 6 45.69 -24.19 -14.50
CA LYS A 6 45.89 -23.07 -13.55
C LYS A 6 47.20 -23.35 -12.80
N PRO A 7 47.96 -22.37 -12.24
CA PRO A 7 47.91 -22.19 -10.77
C PRO A 7 48.38 -20.82 -10.19
N PHE A 8 48.45 -20.77 -8.84
CA PHE A 8 49.13 -19.86 -7.87
C PHE A 8 48.22 -18.90 -7.08
N TYR A 9 48.31 -18.72 -5.74
CA TYR A 9 48.95 -19.42 -4.58
C TYR A 9 48.52 -18.65 -3.29
N LYS A 10 48.78 -19.01 -2.01
CA LYS A 10 48.88 -20.28 -1.22
C LYS A 10 49.47 -19.93 0.18
N LYS A 11 48.91 -20.43 1.31
CA LYS A 11 49.62 -21.01 2.50
C LYS A 11 48.67 -21.19 3.72
N ILE A 12 48.85 -22.11 4.69
CA ILE A 12 49.42 -23.49 4.76
C ILE A 12 49.17 -24.07 6.19
N ALA A 13 49.23 -25.41 6.32
CA ALA A 13 49.55 -26.26 7.50
C ALA A 13 48.39 -27.13 8.09
N LEU A 14 48.54 -28.45 8.37
CA LEU A 14 49.63 -29.42 8.09
C LEU A 14 49.16 -30.92 8.23
N LEU A 15 49.73 -31.85 7.43
CA LEU A 15 49.88 -33.34 7.52
C LEU A 15 48.72 -34.26 8.07
N LEU A 16 48.24 -35.34 7.39
CA LEU A 16 48.82 -36.68 7.03
C LEU A 16 48.98 -37.65 8.25
N SER A 17 48.72 -38.98 8.22
CA SER A 17 48.36 -39.94 7.14
C SER A 17 47.92 -41.36 7.64
N LEU A 18 47.06 -42.07 6.86
CA LEU A 18 47.04 -43.53 6.55
C LEU A 18 47.23 -44.62 7.65
N PHE A 19 46.23 -45.49 7.92
CA PHE A 19 46.09 -46.87 7.37
C PHE A 19 44.84 -47.65 7.91
N GLN A 20 44.57 -48.80 7.30
CA GLN A 20 43.39 -49.69 7.22
C GLN A 20 42.73 -50.32 8.47
N LEU A 21 41.44 -50.68 8.28
CA LEU A 21 40.69 -51.89 8.73
C LEU A 21 40.53 -52.23 10.23
N PHE A 22 39.33 -52.05 10.77
CA PHE A 22 38.34 -53.13 11.03
C PHE A 22 36.95 -52.53 11.37
N GLU A 23 35.89 -53.36 11.40
CA GLU A 23 34.48 -52.93 11.43
C GLU A 23 33.89 -52.65 12.83
N CYS A 24 32.72 -51.98 12.81
CA CYS A 24 31.73 -51.80 13.89
C CYS A 24 31.86 -50.58 14.84
N PRO A 25 30.95 -49.59 14.70
CA PRO A 25 30.55 -48.67 15.76
C PRO A 25 29.06 -48.85 16.14
N LEU A 26 28.76 -48.85 17.44
CA LEU A 26 27.39 -48.83 17.97
C LEU A 26 26.87 -47.41 18.10
N THR A 27 25.66 -47.17 17.57
CA THR A 27 24.84 -45.96 17.74
C THR A 27 24.25 -45.91 19.15
N THR A 28 24.24 -44.79 19.88
CA THR A 28 23.32 -43.63 19.77
C THR A 28 21.83 -43.94 19.92
N ILE A 29 21.19 -43.21 20.86
CA ILE A 29 19.81 -42.67 20.89
C ILE A 29 19.02 -42.99 22.19
N ALA A 30 18.38 -41.95 22.72
CA ALA A 30 17.52 -41.96 23.91
C ALA A 30 16.11 -42.49 23.62
N SER A 31 15.34 -42.81 24.67
CA SER A 31 13.89 -42.98 24.59
C SER A 31 13.20 -42.63 25.92
N ASN A 32 11.91 -42.29 25.84
CA ASN A 32 11.08 -41.83 26.96
C ASN A 32 10.14 -42.93 27.48
N THR A 33 9.94 -42.93 28.80
CA THR A 33 8.67 -43.15 29.55
C THR A 33 7.90 -44.50 29.57
N ILE A 34 7.48 -44.83 30.81
CA ILE A 34 6.26 -45.56 31.28
C ILE A 34 6.38 -47.06 31.65
N ASP A 35 6.39 -47.28 32.99
CA ASP A 35 5.69 -48.26 33.86
C ASP A 35 5.74 -49.80 33.60
N TYR A 36 5.50 -50.73 34.56
CA TYR A 36 5.09 -50.72 36.01
C TYR A 36 5.83 -51.90 36.74
N GLU A 37 5.92 -51.82 38.09
CA GLU A 37 6.20 -52.86 39.12
C GLU A 37 6.71 -54.29 38.75
N GLU A 38 7.80 -54.75 39.41
CA GLU A 38 7.76 -55.89 40.36
C GLU A 38 9.04 -56.00 41.26
N ASN A 39 9.00 -56.93 42.22
CA ASN A 39 9.69 -56.93 43.54
C ASN A 39 11.17 -57.39 43.65
N GLU A 40 11.77 -56.98 44.78
CA GLU A 40 12.78 -57.66 45.64
C GLU A 40 14.14 -58.14 45.09
N SER A 41 15.22 -57.70 45.75
CA SER A 41 16.04 -58.58 46.61
C SER A 41 17.12 -57.81 47.41
N VAL A 42 17.49 -58.35 48.58
CA VAL A 42 18.33 -57.72 49.61
C VAL A 42 19.81 -58.12 49.51
N SER A 43 20.72 -57.20 49.84
CA SER A 43 22.15 -57.44 50.03
C SER A 43 22.56 -57.30 51.51
N ILE A 44 23.44 -58.18 51.99
CA ILE A 44 24.04 -58.15 53.34
C ILE A 44 25.53 -57.79 53.21
N THR A 45 26.03 -56.92 54.09
CA THR A 45 27.47 -56.67 54.31
C THR A 45 27.73 -56.44 55.80
N ASP A 46 28.80 -57.02 56.34
CA ASP A 46 29.23 -56.84 57.73
C ASP A 46 29.67 -55.40 58.04
N GLU A 47 29.33 -54.91 59.23
CA GLU A 47 29.91 -53.69 59.82
C GLU A 47 30.71 -54.03 61.10
N GLU A 48 31.75 -53.23 61.35
CA GLU A 48 32.64 -53.34 62.51
C GLU A 48 31.99 -52.67 63.75
N PRO A 49 32.04 -53.26 64.95
CA PRO A 49 31.29 -52.74 66.09
C PRO A 49 31.82 -51.39 66.58
N ALA A 50 30.96 -50.37 66.52
CA ALA A 50 31.27 -49.01 66.97
C ALA A 50 31.44 -48.93 68.50
N LEU A 51 32.32 -48.03 68.95
CA LEU A 51 32.44 -47.70 70.38
C LEU A 51 31.17 -46.97 70.86
N PRO A 52 30.72 -47.18 72.12
CA PRO A 52 29.52 -46.52 72.63
C PRO A 52 29.72 -45.00 72.68
N THR A 53 28.69 -44.26 72.27
CA THR A 53 28.65 -42.79 72.27
C THR A 53 27.41 -42.28 72.99
N ILE A 54 27.49 -41.06 73.53
CA ILE A 54 26.35 -40.33 74.08
C ILE A 54 26.05 -39.13 73.16
N SER A 55 24.77 -38.85 72.93
CA SER A 55 24.30 -37.75 72.09
C SER A 55 23.13 -37.01 72.75
N LEU A 56 22.91 -35.77 72.35
CA LEU A 56 21.74 -34.96 72.71
C LEU A 56 20.81 -34.82 71.50
N ASP A 57 19.52 -34.71 71.75
CA ASP A 57 18.47 -34.42 70.77
C ASP A 57 18.57 -33.00 70.16
N SER A 58 19.29 -32.09 70.80
CA SER A 58 19.70 -30.80 70.25
C SER A 58 21.10 -30.42 70.72
N THR A 59 21.93 -29.93 69.80
CA THR A 59 23.31 -29.46 70.07
C THR A 59 23.41 -27.93 70.21
N SER A 60 22.34 -27.21 69.88
CA SER A 60 22.14 -25.81 70.24
C SER A 60 20.65 -25.50 70.38
N LEU A 61 20.30 -24.64 71.32
CA LEU A 61 18.94 -24.13 71.54
C LEU A 61 18.97 -22.61 71.69
N THR A 62 17.92 -21.95 71.19
CA THR A 62 17.63 -20.55 71.53
C THR A 62 16.30 -20.52 72.27
N LEU A 63 16.30 -20.03 73.50
CA LEU A 63 15.13 -19.99 74.40
C LEU A 63 14.86 -18.55 74.83
N LYS A 64 13.61 -18.16 75.03
CA LYS A 64 13.30 -16.84 75.61
C LYS A 64 13.49 -16.86 77.12
N LYS A 65 13.88 -15.73 77.71
CA LYS A 65 14.07 -15.62 79.16
C LYS A 65 12.81 -16.07 79.94
N GLY A 66 12.96 -17.09 80.77
CA GLY A 66 11.90 -17.72 81.57
C GLY A 66 11.29 -18.99 80.96
N GLU A 67 11.65 -19.36 79.73
CA GLU A 67 11.24 -20.63 79.13
C GLU A 67 12.05 -21.81 79.68
N THR A 68 11.44 -22.99 79.65
CA THR A 68 12.06 -24.27 80.02
C THR A 68 11.97 -25.25 78.86
N PHE A 69 13.05 -25.99 78.60
CA PHE A 69 13.13 -27.01 77.56
C PHE A 69 13.73 -28.29 78.15
N GLU A 70 13.18 -29.46 77.83
CA GLU A 70 13.74 -30.75 78.28
C GLU A 70 14.68 -31.29 77.20
N LEU A 71 15.99 -31.31 77.48
CA LEU A 71 16.99 -31.95 76.62
C LEU A 71 17.01 -33.45 76.90
N HIS A 72 16.94 -34.26 75.84
CA HIS A 72 16.98 -35.71 75.95
C HIS A 72 18.33 -36.25 75.48
N ALA A 73 19.04 -36.93 76.40
CA ALA A 73 20.28 -37.62 76.10
C ALA A 73 20.05 -39.11 75.78
N THR A 74 20.76 -39.62 74.78
CA THR A 74 20.70 -41.04 74.36
C THR A 74 22.10 -41.65 74.28
N LEU A 75 22.23 -42.89 74.77
CA LEU A 75 23.41 -43.73 74.57
C LEU A 75 23.19 -44.69 73.41
N SER A 76 24.21 -44.90 72.59
CA SER A 76 24.07 -45.61 71.31
C SER A 76 23.85 -47.13 71.38
N ASP A 77 23.91 -47.76 72.57
CA ASP A 77 24.00 -49.23 72.69
C ASP A 77 23.34 -49.83 73.96
N SER A 78 22.27 -49.21 74.49
CA SER A 78 21.58 -49.74 75.70
C SER A 78 20.10 -49.40 75.80
N ASP A 79 19.31 -50.34 76.35
CA ASP A 79 17.89 -50.18 76.68
C ASP A 79 17.65 -49.20 77.86
N SER A 80 16.43 -48.70 77.94
CA SER A 80 16.03 -47.38 78.47
C SER A 80 16.07 -47.14 79.99
N GLU A 81 16.67 -48.01 80.81
CA GLU A 81 16.72 -47.85 82.29
C GLU A 81 18.00 -47.20 82.86
N LEU A 82 18.94 -46.74 82.01
CA LEU A 82 20.22 -46.15 82.47
C LEU A 82 20.24 -44.62 82.60
N SER A 83 19.18 -43.92 82.20
CA SER A 83 19.11 -42.45 82.19
C SER A 83 19.20 -41.79 83.58
N SER A 84 18.85 -42.52 84.65
CA SER A 84 18.97 -42.04 86.04
C SER A 84 20.40 -41.91 86.57
N PHE A 85 21.41 -42.20 85.74
CA PHE A 85 22.82 -42.09 86.06
C PHE A 85 23.56 -41.00 85.25
N PHE A 86 22.83 -40.23 84.44
CA PHE A 86 23.41 -39.10 83.69
C PHE A 86 23.66 -37.92 84.62
N SER A 87 24.87 -37.34 84.55
CA SER A 87 25.21 -36.12 85.28
C SER A 87 25.12 -34.94 84.32
N TRP A 88 24.22 -34.01 84.62
CA TRP A 88 23.97 -32.78 83.87
C TRP A 88 24.62 -31.60 84.57
N GLU A 89 25.24 -30.72 83.81
CA GLU A 89 25.96 -29.53 84.28
C GLU A 89 25.68 -28.35 83.34
N SER A 90 25.54 -27.15 83.90
CA SER A 90 25.62 -25.90 83.13
C SER A 90 26.96 -25.22 83.37
N GLU A 91 27.54 -24.67 82.31
CA GLU A 91 28.69 -23.77 82.38
C GLU A 91 28.41 -22.49 83.19
N ASP A 92 27.17 -21.98 83.15
CA ASP A 92 26.72 -20.84 83.97
C ASP A 92 25.22 -20.92 84.29
N ASP A 93 24.90 -21.50 85.44
CA ASP A 93 23.53 -21.60 86.00
C ASP A 93 22.82 -20.23 86.12
N SER A 94 23.55 -19.11 86.16
CA SER A 94 22.93 -17.78 86.24
C SER A 94 22.33 -17.32 84.92
N ILE A 95 22.81 -17.85 83.78
CA ILE A 95 22.29 -17.63 82.43
C ILE A 95 21.29 -18.74 82.09
N VAL A 96 21.71 -20.00 82.21
CA VAL A 96 20.88 -21.18 81.93
C VAL A 96 21.18 -22.24 82.97
N SER A 97 20.19 -22.76 83.69
CA SER A 97 20.38 -23.88 84.64
C SER A 97 19.75 -25.17 84.13
N VAL A 98 20.40 -26.31 84.33
CA VAL A 98 19.85 -27.64 84.03
C VAL A 98 19.65 -28.45 85.31
N ASN A 99 18.58 -29.24 85.38
CA ASN A 99 18.35 -30.15 86.50
C ASN A 99 18.82 -31.60 86.20
N ASP A 100 18.72 -32.47 87.21
CA ASP A 100 19.10 -33.89 87.17
C ASP A 100 18.32 -34.76 86.16
N LYS A 101 17.35 -34.17 85.44
CA LYS A 101 16.56 -34.82 84.39
C LYS A 101 16.81 -34.24 82.99
N GLY A 102 17.70 -33.27 82.84
CA GLY A 102 17.94 -32.59 81.56
C GLY A 102 16.97 -31.44 81.27
N ILE A 103 16.12 -31.01 82.22
CA ILE A 103 15.27 -29.82 82.02
C ILE A 103 16.13 -28.57 82.21
N VAL A 104 16.34 -27.88 81.10
CA VAL A 104 17.04 -26.61 80.93
C VAL A 104 16.07 -25.46 81.21
N THR A 105 16.47 -24.48 82.01
CA THR A 105 15.70 -23.26 82.32
C THR A 105 16.50 -22.02 81.94
N ALA A 106 15.92 -21.17 81.09
CA ALA A 106 16.53 -19.92 80.62
C ALA A 106 16.41 -18.81 81.68
N ASN A 107 17.42 -18.64 82.51
CA ASN A 107 17.39 -17.76 83.70
C ASN A 107 17.68 -16.29 83.38
N ASN A 108 18.71 -16.00 82.58
CA ASN A 108 19.08 -14.65 82.14
C ASN A 108 19.68 -14.65 80.72
N ILE A 109 19.73 -13.47 80.11
CA ILE A 109 20.24 -13.26 78.74
C ILE A 109 21.73 -13.59 78.67
N GLY A 110 22.12 -14.34 77.64
CA GLY A 110 23.49 -14.79 77.39
C GLY A 110 23.50 -16.18 76.77
N THR A 111 24.69 -16.77 76.59
CA THR A 111 24.87 -18.14 76.10
C THR A 111 25.66 -18.94 77.11
N ALA A 112 25.22 -20.15 77.43
CA ALA A 112 25.93 -21.09 78.29
C ALA A 112 25.84 -22.52 77.73
N MET A 113 26.90 -23.31 77.86
CA MET A 113 26.89 -24.72 77.47
C MET A 113 26.23 -25.58 78.55
N ILE A 114 25.23 -26.38 78.16
CA ILE A 114 24.72 -27.51 78.95
C ILE A 114 25.49 -28.76 78.54
N THR A 115 26.06 -29.48 79.52
CA THR A 115 26.82 -30.72 79.31
C THR A 115 26.11 -31.88 79.99
N VAL A 116 25.97 -33.00 79.29
CA VAL A 116 25.58 -34.30 79.87
C VAL A 116 26.78 -35.24 79.85
N SER A 117 26.94 -36.04 80.90
CA SER A 117 28.02 -37.02 81.03
C SER A 117 27.54 -38.35 81.59
N PHE A 118 28.15 -39.44 81.10
CA PHE A 118 27.97 -40.80 81.61
C PHE A 118 29.28 -41.59 81.50
N ASN A 119 29.89 -41.92 82.64
CA ASN A 119 31.28 -42.38 82.71
C ASN A 119 32.22 -41.40 81.98
N ASP A 120 33.10 -41.89 81.10
CA ASP A 120 34.06 -41.06 80.33
C ASP A 120 33.45 -40.42 79.07
N LEU A 121 32.14 -40.59 78.80
CA LEU A 121 31.46 -40.05 77.63
C LEU A 121 30.73 -38.74 77.96
N ILE A 122 30.87 -37.74 77.10
CA ILE A 122 30.22 -36.43 77.23
C ILE A 122 29.52 -35.99 75.93
N ALA A 123 28.42 -35.26 76.06
CA ALA A 123 27.78 -34.52 74.96
C ALA A 123 27.35 -33.13 75.47
N GLN A 124 27.30 -32.14 74.58
CA GLN A 124 27.06 -30.74 74.96
C GLN A 124 26.07 -30.05 74.02
N CYS A 125 25.29 -29.11 74.56
CA CYS A 125 24.34 -28.27 73.85
C CYS A 125 24.57 -26.80 74.22
N SER A 126 24.71 -25.92 73.22
CA SER A 126 24.86 -24.48 73.44
C SER A 126 23.49 -23.81 73.58
N VAL A 127 23.17 -23.25 74.73
CA VAL A 127 21.86 -22.63 74.97
C VAL A 127 22.01 -21.11 75.05
N THR A 128 21.41 -20.41 74.09
CA THR A 128 21.36 -18.93 74.04
C THR A 128 19.99 -18.45 74.52
N VAL A 129 19.98 -17.43 75.38
CA VAL A 129 18.77 -16.85 75.94
C VAL A 129 18.53 -15.46 75.39
N THR A 130 17.43 -15.26 74.65
CA THR A 130 17.02 -13.97 74.05
C THR A 130 15.78 -13.37 74.73
N ASN A 131 15.43 -12.14 74.35
CA ASN A 131 14.19 -11.50 74.78
C ASN A 131 13.06 -11.70 73.75
N PRO A 132 11.78 -11.75 74.18
CA PRO A 132 10.66 -11.63 73.26
C PRO A 132 10.58 -10.23 72.64
N ILE A 133 10.14 -10.19 71.38
CA ILE A 133 9.82 -8.94 70.65
C ILE A 133 8.79 -8.14 71.45
N SER A 134 9.07 -6.84 71.63
CA SER A 134 8.29 -5.94 72.46
C SER A 134 7.54 -4.86 71.66
N GLN A 135 7.99 -4.55 70.45
CA GLN A 135 7.45 -3.45 69.64
C GLN A 135 7.78 -3.62 68.15
N ILE A 136 6.87 -3.19 67.27
CA ILE A 136 7.14 -2.88 65.86
C ILE A 136 7.04 -1.36 65.68
N LEU A 137 7.88 -0.78 64.84
CA LEU A 137 7.87 0.63 64.45
C LEU A 137 8.07 0.76 62.94
N PHE A 138 7.35 1.69 62.30
CA PHE A 138 7.71 2.16 60.97
C PHE A 138 8.76 3.27 61.08
N ASP A 139 9.63 3.40 60.06
CA ASP A 139 10.55 4.55 59.93
C ASP A 139 9.81 5.88 60.04
N GLU A 140 8.66 5.98 59.36
CA GLU A 140 7.75 7.12 59.41
C GLU A 140 6.32 6.63 59.72
N PRO A 141 5.64 7.15 60.76
CA PRO A 141 4.30 6.71 61.15
C PRO A 141 3.20 7.20 60.19
N THR A 142 3.53 8.09 59.26
CA THR A 142 2.63 8.57 58.21
C THR A 142 3.44 8.85 56.95
N ILE A 143 2.92 8.51 55.77
CA ILE A 143 3.55 8.85 54.49
C ILE A 143 2.55 9.45 53.49
N SER A 144 3.05 10.21 52.53
CA SER A 144 2.25 10.78 51.43
C SER A 144 2.78 10.32 50.08
N LEU A 145 1.88 9.98 49.16
CA LEU A 145 2.20 9.41 47.86
C LEU A 145 1.29 10.00 46.76
N PRO A 146 1.80 10.38 45.58
CA PRO A 146 0.95 10.81 44.48
C PRO A 146 0.00 9.68 44.02
N ILE A 147 -1.17 10.05 43.52
CA ILE A 147 -2.13 9.09 42.95
C ILE A 147 -1.51 8.27 41.80
N ASN A 148 -1.79 6.96 41.78
CA ASN A 148 -1.21 5.94 40.88
C ASN A 148 0.28 5.59 41.10
N GLU A 149 0.99 6.20 42.05
CA GLU A 149 2.34 5.77 42.44
C GLU A 149 2.30 4.61 43.46
N ARG A 150 3.46 3.94 43.63
CA ARG A 150 3.63 2.79 44.53
C ARG A 150 4.91 2.94 45.37
N THR A 151 4.84 2.61 46.66
CA THR A 151 6.00 2.59 47.58
C THR A 151 5.97 1.39 48.53
N GLN A 152 7.07 1.05 49.19
CA GLN A 152 7.12 -0.01 50.20
C GLN A 152 7.22 0.59 51.61
N LEU A 153 6.42 0.08 52.53
CA LEU A 153 6.57 0.34 53.96
C LEU A 153 7.55 -0.69 54.56
N THR A 154 8.51 -0.20 55.35
CA THR A 154 9.52 -1.04 56.01
C THR A 154 9.33 -0.97 57.52
N PRO A 155 8.99 -2.08 58.19
CA PRO A 155 8.87 -2.13 59.64
C PRO A 155 10.19 -2.57 60.30
N HIS A 156 10.54 -1.91 61.40
CA HIS A 156 11.63 -2.28 62.31
C HIS A 156 11.08 -2.89 63.58
N ILE A 157 11.80 -3.85 64.15
CA ILE A 157 11.33 -4.68 65.26
C ILE A 157 12.28 -4.53 66.44
N PHE A 158 11.73 -4.36 67.66
CA PHE A 158 12.53 -4.10 68.86
C PHE A 158 12.16 -5.02 70.04
N PRO A 159 13.15 -5.56 70.78
CA PRO A 159 14.59 -5.46 70.50
C PRO A 159 15.02 -6.15 69.20
N ASP A 160 16.05 -5.58 68.56
CA ASP A 160 16.64 -6.03 67.29
C ASP A 160 17.77 -7.04 67.59
N ASP A 161 17.42 -8.08 68.35
CA ASP A 161 18.31 -9.12 68.87
C ASP A 161 17.90 -10.54 68.43
N ASN A 162 17.07 -10.63 67.38
CA ASN A 162 16.62 -11.88 66.76
C ASN A 162 17.13 -11.97 65.30
N ASP A 163 17.95 -12.96 64.99
CA ASP A 163 18.55 -13.16 63.64
C ASP A 163 17.53 -13.57 62.55
N GLU A 164 16.27 -13.88 62.90
CA GLU A 164 15.17 -14.13 61.96
C GLU A 164 13.95 -13.24 62.27
N LEU A 165 13.42 -12.57 61.24
CA LEU A 165 12.20 -11.77 61.35
C LEU A 165 10.95 -12.67 61.50
N PRO A 166 10.00 -12.35 62.39
CA PRO A 166 8.75 -13.11 62.54
C PRO A 166 7.85 -12.96 61.31
N SER A 167 6.90 -13.87 61.14
CA SER A 167 5.84 -13.73 60.14
C SER A 167 4.99 -12.48 60.41
N LEU A 168 5.00 -11.55 59.46
CA LEU A 168 4.20 -10.33 59.47
C LEU A 168 3.00 -10.44 58.52
N SER A 169 1.87 -9.86 58.91
CA SER A 169 0.66 -9.74 58.08
C SER A 169 0.27 -8.28 57.89
N TRP A 170 -0.18 -7.91 56.69
CA TRP A 170 -0.47 -6.53 56.29
C TRP A 170 -1.94 -6.36 55.86
N GLU A 171 -2.55 -5.22 56.21
CA GLU A 171 -3.89 -4.83 55.77
C GLU A 171 -4.02 -3.32 55.57
N SER A 172 -4.88 -2.87 54.65
CA SER A 172 -5.34 -1.48 54.56
C SER A 172 -6.77 -1.37 55.07
N ASP A 173 -7.08 -0.31 55.83
CA ASP A 173 -8.45 -0.06 56.30
C ASP A 173 -9.40 0.44 55.18
N ASN A 174 -8.87 0.87 54.03
CA ASN A 174 -9.68 1.32 52.89
C ASN A 174 -9.00 1.11 51.52
N GLU A 175 -9.15 -0.11 51.00
CA GLU A 175 -8.72 -0.59 49.68
C GLU A 175 -9.23 0.24 48.46
N ASN A 176 -10.15 1.20 48.63
CA ASN A 176 -10.56 2.11 47.56
C ASN A 176 -9.64 3.34 47.42
N ILE A 177 -8.91 3.67 48.48
CA ILE A 177 -7.93 4.78 48.51
C ILE A 177 -6.57 4.24 48.11
N LEU A 178 -6.17 3.08 48.65
CA LEU A 178 -4.90 2.41 48.37
C LEU A 178 -4.96 0.93 48.74
N THR A 179 -4.19 0.10 48.04
CA THR A 179 -4.00 -1.33 48.36
C THR A 179 -2.62 -1.58 48.96
N VAL A 180 -2.48 -2.59 49.83
CA VAL A 180 -1.19 -3.11 50.32
C VAL A 180 -1.05 -4.60 49.97
N ASP A 181 0.17 -5.08 49.70
CA ASP A 181 0.47 -6.51 49.51
C ASP A 181 1.21 -7.15 50.70
N ASP A 182 1.36 -8.47 50.68
CA ASP A 182 2.01 -9.27 51.75
C ASP A 182 3.48 -8.85 52.03
N ASN A 183 4.10 -8.05 51.16
CA ASN A 183 5.46 -7.53 51.31
C ASN A 183 5.49 -6.06 51.76
N GLY A 184 4.33 -5.47 52.10
CA GLY A 184 4.21 -4.08 52.55
C GLY A 184 4.22 -3.03 51.44
N PHE A 185 4.01 -3.40 50.17
CA PHE A 185 3.96 -2.42 49.08
C PHE A 185 2.57 -1.79 48.91
N VAL A 186 2.50 -0.48 49.14
CA VAL A 186 1.29 0.35 49.07
C VAL A 186 1.16 1.02 47.70
N THR A 187 -0.02 0.95 47.08
CA THR A 187 -0.32 1.56 45.76
C THR A 187 -1.51 2.51 45.86
N GLY A 188 -1.35 3.77 45.44
CA GLY A 188 -2.43 4.78 45.53
C GLY A 188 -3.46 4.69 44.41
N ILE A 189 -4.75 4.58 44.75
CA ILE A 189 -5.87 4.38 43.82
C ILE A 189 -6.73 5.65 43.69
N SER A 190 -7.06 6.31 44.80
CA SER A 190 -7.84 7.55 44.80
C SER A 190 -7.38 8.48 45.92
N ALA A 191 -7.56 9.79 45.75
CA ALA A 191 -7.07 10.77 46.70
C ALA A 191 -7.83 10.70 48.04
N GLY A 192 -7.08 10.64 49.14
CA GLY A 192 -7.59 10.40 50.49
C GLY A 192 -6.53 9.73 51.37
N THR A 193 -6.88 9.48 52.64
CA THR A 193 -6.00 8.80 53.60
C THR A 193 -6.59 7.46 54.00
N ALA A 194 -5.74 6.42 54.07
CA ALA A 194 -6.08 5.11 54.63
C ALA A 194 -4.91 4.60 55.47
N THR A 195 -5.21 3.87 56.54
CA THR A 195 -4.24 3.32 57.48
C THR A 195 -3.82 1.93 57.04
N VAL A 196 -2.51 1.72 56.90
CA VAL A 196 -1.91 0.41 56.64
C VAL A 196 -1.35 -0.16 57.94
N THR A 197 -1.83 -1.33 58.36
CA THR A 197 -1.42 -1.98 59.61
C THR A 197 -0.59 -3.22 59.31
N VAL A 198 0.54 -3.35 60.02
CA VAL A 198 1.35 -4.58 60.07
C VAL A 198 1.21 -5.23 61.44
N SER A 199 1.02 -6.55 61.46
CA SER A 199 0.78 -7.31 62.69
C SER A 199 1.71 -8.51 62.80
N SER A 200 2.18 -8.78 64.03
CA SER A 200 2.84 -10.02 64.46
C SER A 200 2.00 -10.71 65.55
N GLU A 201 2.44 -11.88 66.03
CA GLU A 201 1.79 -12.59 67.15
C GLU A 201 1.70 -11.76 68.45
N TYR A 202 2.67 -10.86 68.69
CA TYR A 202 2.82 -10.16 69.99
C TYR A 202 2.47 -8.67 69.96
N CYS A 203 2.62 -8.01 68.81
CA CYS A 203 2.39 -6.57 68.67
C CYS A 203 2.10 -6.17 67.21
N THR A 204 1.53 -4.97 67.05
CA THR A 204 1.16 -4.38 65.76
C THR A 204 1.72 -2.97 65.63
N ALA A 205 1.86 -2.48 64.40
CA ALA A 205 2.16 -1.10 64.08
C ALA A 205 1.31 -0.64 62.88
N SER A 206 1.00 0.66 62.81
CA SER A 206 0.19 1.23 61.74
C SER A 206 0.88 2.46 61.14
N CYS A 207 0.69 2.67 59.84
CA CYS A 207 1.17 3.83 59.10
C CYS A 207 0.00 4.45 58.32
N ASP A 208 -0.28 5.74 58.53
CA ASP A 208 -1.33 6.42 57.74
C ASP A 208 -0.75 6.87 56.40
N VAL A 209 -1.30 6.35 55.30
CA VAL A 209 -0.85 6.67 53.95
C VAL A 209 -1.85 7.60 53.27
N THR A 210 -1.39 8.80 52.89
CA THR A 210 -2.21 9.81 52.21
C THR A 210 -1.88 9.87 50.72
N ILE A 211 -2.87 9.53 49.90
CA ILE A 211 -2.79 9.64 48.45
C ILE A 211 -3.26 11.03 48.02
N TYR A 212 -2.47 11.72 47.21
CA TYR A 212 -2.76 13.09 46.78
C TYR A 212 -2.64 13.31 45.26
N ILE A 213 -3.39 14.27 44.72
CA ILE A 213 -3.29 14.69 43.32
C ILE A 213 -2.36 15.92 43.26
N PRO A 214 -1.17 15.83 42.64
CA PRO A 214 -0.20 16.92 42.63
C PRO A 214 -0.61 18.09 41.73
N ILE A 215 -0.10 19.28 42.02
CA ILE A 215 -0.21 20.47 41.17
C ILE A 215 0.77 20.35 39.99
N GLU A 216 0.25 20.48 38.77
CA GLU A 216 1.05 20.45 37.55
C GLU A 216 1.49 21.83 37.06
N SER A 217 0.66 22.87 37.25
CA SER A 217 0.98 24.22 36.77
C SER A 217 0.23 25.36 37.48
N ILE A 218 0.78 26.58 37.37
CA ILE A 218 0.19 27.84 37.81
C ILE A 218 0.33 28.91 36.71
N SER A 219 -0.59 29.87 36.63
CA SER A 219 -0.48 31.04 35.75
C SER A 219 -1.18 32.27 36.33
N ILE A 220 -0.55 33.46 36.23
CA ILE A 220 -1.10 34.76 36.64
C ILE A 220 -2.05 35.28 35.56
N ILE A 221 -3.23 35.73 35.98
CA ILE A 221 -4.22 36.39 35.15
C ILE A 221 -4.52 37.82 35.65
N ASN A 222 -4.98 38.68 34.75
CA ASN A 222 -5.37 40.09 35.01
C ASN A 222 -4.25 41.09 35.37
N GLY A 223 -2.99 40.82 34.99
CA GLY A 223 -1.86 41.73 35.20
C GLY A 223 -1.79 42.94 34.24
N VAL A 224 -1.15 44.03 34.69
CA VAL A 224 -0.85 45.26 33.89
C VAL A 224 0.61 45.69 34.07
N SER A 225 1.14 46.53 33.19
CA SER A 225 2.56 46.94 33.20
C SER A 225 2.88 48.29 33.88
N GLU A 226 1.90 49.12 34.26
CA GLU A 226 2.14 50.40 34.95
C GLU A 226 1.01 50.77 35.93
N LEU A 227 1.38 51.39 37.05
CA LEU A 227 0.53 52.02 38.05
C LEU A 227 1.04 53.44 38.37
N LYS A 228 0.21 54.32 38.92
CA LYS A 228 0.66 55.62 39.49
C LYS A 228 0.83 55.52 41.00
N LEU A 229 1.61 56.42 41.61
CA LEU A 229 1.96 56.27 43.03
C LEU A 229 0.72 56.38 43.94
N GLN A 230 0.50 55.34 44.75
CA GLN A 230 -0.68 55.02 45.58
C GLN A 230 -1.88 54.38 44.84
N GLN A 231 -1.73 53.94 43.58
CA GLN A 231 -2.74 53.14 42.89
C GLN A 231 -2.67 51.66 43.30
N GLN A 232 -3.82 50.97 43.29
CA GLN A 232 -3.94 49.53 43.60
C GLN A 232 -4.54 48.75 42.42
N LEU A 233 -4.23 47.45 42.32
CA LEU A 233 -4.81 46.50 41.35
C LEU A 233 -4.87 45.10 41.99
N LYS A 234 -5.86 44.29 41.63
CA LYS A 234 -5.99 42.90 42.09
C LYS A 234 -5.51 41.93 41.01
N LEU A 235 -4.51 41.11 41.31
CA LEU A 235 -4.11 39.95 40.51
C LEU A 235 -4.85 38.69 40.98
N GLN A 236 -4.92 37.72 40.09
CA GLN A 236 -5.41 36.36 40.37
C GLN A 236 -4.45 35.38 39.69
N ALA A 237 -4.45 34.12 40.12
CA ALA A 237 -3.74 33.05 39.44
C ALA A 237 -4.59 31.77 39.46
N THR A 238 -4.41 30.94 38.44
CA THR A 238 -5.13 29.67 38.26
C THR A 238 -4.15 28.52 38.35
N ILE A 239 -4.56 27.45 39.03
CA ILE A 239 -3.78 26.22 39.24
C ILE A 239 -4.46 25.08 38.48
N LEU A 240 -3.66 24.16 37.93
CA LEU A 240 -4.15 22.92 37.30
C LEU A 240 -3.36 21.70 37.81
N PRO A 241 -4.00 20.51 37.92
CA PRO A 241 -5.43 20.26 37.68
C PRO A 241 -6.32 20.89 38.78
N GLU A 242 -7.60 21.17 38.47
CA GLU A 242 -8.51 21.90 39.38
C GLU A 242 -8.93 21.05 40.60
N ASP A 243 -8.90 19.73 40.47
CA ASP A 243 -9.15 18.72 41.51
C ASP A 243 -7.88 18.26 42.24
N THR A 244 -6.78 19.02 42.13
CA THR A 244 -5.59 18.83 42.98
C THR A 244 -5.96 18.85 44.46
N THR A 245 -5.32 17.98 45.25
CA THR A 245 -5.50 17.91 46.70
C THR A 245 -4.31 18.46 47.48
N GLU A 246 -3.30 19.00 46.80
CA GLU A 246 -2.26 19.79 47.45
C GLU A 246 -2.79 21.20 47.80
N ASP A 247 -2.08 21.90 48.69
CA ASP A 247 -2.47 23.25 49.06
C ASP A 247 -2.30 24.22 47.89
N THR A 248 -3.45 24.63 47.32
CA THR A 248 -3.58 25.62 46.26
C THR A 248 -3.33 27.05 46.72
N SER A 249 -2.89 27.28 47.97
CA SER A 249 -2.42 28.59 48.41
C SER A 249 -1.27 29.08 47.54
N ILE A 250 -1.34 30.39 47.22
CA ILE A 250 -0.44 31.04 46.28
C ILE A 250 0.37 32.06 47.06
N LEU A 251 1.67 31.78 47.21
CA LEU A 251 2.60 32.76 47.74
C LEU A 251 2.80 33.86 46.70
N TRP A 252 2.28 35.05 47.02
CA TRP A 252 2.45 36.24 46.21
C TRP A 252 3.66 37.04 46.71
N GLU A 253 4.63 37.27 45.83
CA GLU A 253 5.86 38.00 46.16
C GLU A 253 6.07 39.18 45.21
N SER A 254 6.55 40.32 45.73
CA SER A 254 7.08 41.41 44.91
C SER A 254 8.59 41.48 45.05
N SER A 255 9.29 41.59 43.92
CA SER A 255 10.74 41.78 43.88
C SER A 255 11.21 43.09 44.52
N ASP A 256 10.31 44.06 44.73
CA ASP A 256 10.53 45.20 45.61
C ASP A 256 9.19 45.69 46.20
N ASN A 257 8.87 45.18 47.40
CA ASN A 257 7.70 45.57 48.20
C ASN A 257 7.66 47.07 48.59
N ASN A 258 8.76 47.83 48.43
CA ASN A 258 8.76 49.28 48.63
C ASN A 258 8.23 50.03 47.41
N ILE A 259 8.44 49.49 46.20
CA ILE A 259 7.98 50.07 44.93
C ILE A 259 6.53 49.66 44.69
N ILE A 260 6.24 48.36 44.69
CA ILE A 260 4.88 47.81 44.68
C ILE A 260 4.83 46.68 45.70
N SER A 261 4.00 46.80 46.74
CA SER A 261 3.75 45.65 47.61
C SER A 261 2.56 44.85 47.14
N ILE A 262 2.65 43.54 47.20
CA ILE A 262 1.51 42.63 47.10
C ILE A 262 1.11 42.12 48.49
N ASP A 263 -0.17 41.86 48.71
CA ASP A 263 -0.66 41.09 49.87
C ASP A 263 -1.01 39.65 49.48
N ASP A 264 -1.16 38.77 50.47
CA ASP A 264 -1.43 37.33 50.30
C ASP A 264 -2.72 37.05 49.50
N SER A 265 -3.61 38.04 49.40
CA SER A 265 -4.83 37.92 48.61
C SER A 265 -4.59 38.13 47.10
N GLY A 266 -3.45 38.68 46.71
CA GLY A 266 -3.11 39.07 45.33
C GLY A 266 -3.30 40.56 45.03
N LEU A 267 -3.54 41.43 46.02
CA LEU A 267 -3.74 42.87 45.77
C LEU A 267 -2.40 43.62 45.80
N ILE A 268 -2.05 44.23 44.66
CA ILE A 268 -0.85 45.06 44.52
C ILE A 268 -1.13 46.53 44.82
N THR A 269 -0.18 47.20 45.48
CA THR A 269 -0.23 48.63 45.84
C THR A 269 1.07 49.32 45.47
N ALA A 270 0.99 50.31 44.59
CA ALA A 270 2.12 51.16 44.19
C ALA A 270 2.55 52.10 45.34
N LYS A 271 3.70 51.83 45.96
CA LYS A 271 4.19 52.47 47.20
C LYS A 271 5.36 53.43 47.03
N ALA A 272 6.20 53.28 46.00
CA ALA A 272 7.26 54.22 45.65
C ALA A 272 7.53 54.20 44.14
N PRO A 273 8.01 55.31 43.53
CA PRO A 273 8.41 55.33 42.12
C PRO A 273 9.53 54.34 41.80
N GLY A 274 9.34 53.51 40.78
CA GLY A 274 10.29 52.45 40.40
C GLY A 274 9.60 51.34 39.60
N ILE A 275 10.29 50.20 39.41
CA ILE A 275 9.77 48.98 38.77
C ILE A 275 9.86 47.81 39.77
N ALA A 276 8.83 46.98 39.86
CA ALA A 276 8.86 45.73 40.63
C ALA A 276 8.19 44.57 39.86
N THR A 277 8.70 43.36 40.03
CA THR A 277 8.15 42.12 39.46
C THR A 277 7.37 41.36 40.51
N ILE A 278 6.10 41.11 40.22
CA ILE A 278 5.18 40.36 41.04
C ILE A 278 5.20 38.89 40.58
N SER A 279 5.31 37.96 41.52
CA SER A 279 5.30 36.52 41.26
C SER A 279 4.16 35.84 42.02
N ALA A 280 3.56 34.84 41.41
CA ALA A 280 2.70 33.85 42.04
C ALA A 280 3.51 32.56 42.14
N THR A 281 3.53 31.91 43.30
CA THR A 281 4.25 30.65 43.49
C THR A 281 3.39 29.69 44.30
N THR A 282 3.19 28.47 43.82
CA THR A 282 2.48 27.41 44.55
C THR A 282 3.31 26.96 45.76
N THR A 283 2.66 26.32 46.72
CA THR A 283 3.35 25.60 47.81
C THR A 283 4.40 24.60 47.33
N THR A 284 4.20 24.03 46.13
CA THR A 284 5.13 23.14 45.41
C THR A 284 6.23 23.85 44.59
N ASN A 285 6.42 25.17 44.77
CA ASN A 285 7.42 26.00 44.09
C ASN A 285 7.26 26.19 42.56
N LEU A 286 6.12 25.84 41.98
CA LEU A 286 5.80 26.21 40.59
C LEU A 286 5.47 27.71 40.55
N LYS A 287 6.01 28.45 39.57
CA LYS A 287 6.02 29.93 39.60
C LYS A 287 5.72 30.57 38.25
N ASP A 288 4.95 31.65 38.29
CA ASP A 288 4.74 32.61 37.19
C ASP A 288 4.95 34.05 37.67
N SER A 289 5.22 35.02 36.78
CA SER A 289 5.58 36.41 37.18
C SER A 289 5.37 37.52 36.13
N ILE A 290 5.18 38.77 36.59
CA ILE A 290 4.92 39.98 35.76
C ILE A 290 5.52 41.27 36.35
N SER A 291 6.07 42.18 35.52
CA SER A 291 6.74 43.44 35.96
C SER A 291 5.93 44.74 35.74
N ILE A 292 5.98 45.68 36.70
CA ILE A 292 5.05 46.83 36.83
C ILE A 292 5.75 48.12 37.38
N VAL A 293 5.36 49.35 36.96
CA VAL A 293 6.08 50.66 37.18
C VAL A 293 5.27 51.77 37.95
N VAL A 294 5.88 52.80 38.59
CA VAL A 294 5.27 53.84 39.53
C VAL A 294 5.90 55.30 39.52
N SER A 295 5.23 56.43 39.92
CA SER A 295 5.78 57.86 39.95
C SER A 295 5.07 59.02 40.80
N LYS A 296 5.79 60.08 41.34
CA LYS A 296 5.32 61.41 41.99
C LYS A 296 6.48 62.46 42.29
N GLU A 297 6.23 63.67 42.91
CA GLU A 297 7.16 64.89 43.03
C GLU A 297 6.93 65.92 44.22
N THR A 298 7.83 66.91 44.54
CA THR A 298 7.74 67.94 45.68
C THR A 298 8.47 69.34 45.55
N PHE A 299 8.19 70.37 46.43
CA PHE A 299 8.47 71.85 46.19
C PHE A 299 8.98 72.80 47.37
N LYS A 300 8.24 73.89 47.74
CA LYS A 300 8.39 74.91 48.85
C LYS A 300 9.22 76.21 48.65
N THR A 301 9.25 77.12 49.66
CA THR A 301 9.73 78.56 49.74
C THR A 301 11.19 79.02 49.49
N GLY A 302 11.39 80.11 48.71
CA GLY A 302 12.48 81.15 48.77
C GLY A 302 13.26 81.50 47.46
N TRP A 303 13.85 82.70 47.29
CA TRP A 303 14.91 83.01 46.27
C TRP A 303 16.23 82.35 46.66
N ILE A 304 16.24 81.04 46.56
CA ILE A 304 16.93 80.19 47.51
C ILE A 304 17.20 78.84 46.87
N PHE A 305 18.45 78.38 47.00
CA PHE A 305 18.80 76.98 46.79
C PHE A 305 18.39 76.17 48.02
N LYS A 306 17.64 75.10 47.79
CA LYS A 306 17.07 74.25 48.84
C LYS A 306 16.63 72.93 48.21
N ASN A 307 16.87 71.81 48.89
CA ASN A 307 16.59 70.47 48.36
C ASN A 307 17.17 70.24 46.93
N GLY A 308 18.36 70.79 46.63
CA GLY A 308 19.04 70.52 45.35
C GLY A 308 18.60 71.35 44.15
N SER A 309 17.65 72.28 44.30
CA SER A 309 17.25 73.20 43.22
C SER A 309 17.24 74.65 43.71
N TRP A 310 17.56 75.58 42.80
CA TRP A 310 17.25 76.99 43.00
C TRP A 310 15.76 77.19 42.83
N PHE A 311 15.19 78.10 43.61
CA PHE A 311 13.84 78.60 43.47
C PHE A 311 13.96 80.13 43.43
N PHE A 312 13.08 80.88 42.74
CA PHE A 312 13.06 82.35 42.86
C PHE A 312 11.74 82.82 43.47
N TYR A 313 11.84 83.68 44.47
CA TYR A 313 10.72 84.28 45.17
C TYR A 313 10.95 85.77 45.18
N ASP A 314 9.87 86.53 45.10
CA ASP A 314 9.96 87.98 45.02
C ASP A 314 10.42 88.56 46.35
N ASN A 315 10.59 89.88 46.32
CA ASN A 315 10.81 90.73 47.48
C ASN A 315 9.68 90.69 48.53
N THR A 316 8.61 89.89 48.35
CA THR A 316 7.53 89.67 49.33
C THR A 316 7.58 88.28 49.96
N GLY A 317 8.44 87.37 49.47
CA GLY A 317 8.44 85.97 49.90
C GLY A 317 7.36 85.13 49.22
N SER A 318 6.76 85.63 48.13
CA SER A 318 5.85 84.86 47.27
C SER A 318 6.64 84.18 46.17
N MET A 319 6.31 82.90 45.97
CA MET A 319 6.88 82.03 44.94
C MET A 319 6.71 82.68 43.59
N GLN A 320 7.80 83.12 42.96
CA GLN A 320 7.70 83.57 41.58
C GLN A 320 7.59 82.37 40.69
N THR A 321 6.72 82.50 39.71
CA THR A 321 6.31 81.42 38.82
C THR A 321 6.06 82.05 37.46
N GLY A 322 6.32 81.31 36.39
CA GLY A 322 6.34 81.87 35.04
C GLY A 322 7.70 82.46 34.66
N TRP A 323 7.67 83.32 33.64
CA TRP A 323 8.85 83.94 33.04
C TRP A 323 9.44 85.03 33.93
N LEU A 324 10.72 84.89 34.28
CA LEU A 324 11.46 85.85 35.09
C LEU A 324 12.56 86.51 34.25
N TYR A 325 12.37 87.79 33.93
CA TYR A 325 13.31 88.57 33.13
C TYR A 325 14.26 89.36 34.04
N LEU A 326 15.54 88.98 34.09
CA LEU A 326 16.56 89.66 34.90
C LEU A 326 17.72 90.14 34.02
N ASN A 327 17.87 91.46 33.90
CA ASN A 327 18.92 92.13 33.12
C ASN A 327 18.94 91.70 31.64
N LYS A 328 19.88 90.81 31.25
CA LYS A 328 20.07 90.31 29.88
C LYS A 328 19.73 88.82 29.73
N HIS A 329 19.31 88.16 30.80
CA HIS A 329 19.02 86.73 30.83
C HIS A 329 17.55 86.50 31.17
N VAL A 330 16.94 85.59 30.41
CA VAL A 330 15.58 85.13 30.67
C VAL A 330 15.69 83.84 31.47
N TYR A 331 15.04 83.81 32.61
CA TYR A 331 14.89 82.63 33.45
C TYR A 331 13.43 82.18 33.37
N TYR A 332 13.17 80.92 33.64
CA TYR A 332 11.81 80.47 33.92
C TYR A 332 11.75 79.81 35.28
N LEU A 333 10.63 80.06 35.95
CA LEU A 333 10.29 79.50 37.23
C LEU A 333 9.04 78.66 37.04
N TYR A 334 9.07 77.40 37.45
CA TYR A 334 7.89 76.55 37.39
C TYR A 334 6.72 77.16 38.17
N SER A 335 5.49 76.66 37.99
CA SER A 335 4.31 77.02 38.81
C SER A 335 4.50 76.74 40.32
N ASP A 336 5.59 76.04 40.66
CA ASP A 336 6.08 75.66 41.99
C ASP A 336 7.38 76.41 42.40
N GLY A 337 7.82 77.34 41.56
CA GLY A 337 8.91 78.28 41.82
C GLY A 337 10.34 77.79 41.68
N ARG A 338 10.61 76.52 41.35
CA ARG A 338 11.98 76.09 40.98
C ARG A 338 12.46 76.82 39.73
N MET A 339 13.74 77.13 39.69
CA MET A 339 14.45 77.56 38.49
C MET A 339 14.50 76.42 37.47
N ALA A 340 14.09 76.70 36.24
CA ALA A 340 14.38 75.82 35.12
C ALA A 340 15.88 75.84 34.82
N THR A 341 16.51 74.66 34.86
CA THR A 341 17.83 74.38 34.31
C THR A 341 17.71 73.10 33.48
N GLY A 342 18.35 73.03 32.33
CA GLY A 342 18.09 71.98 31.35
C GLY A 342 16.80 72.23 30.56
N TRP A 343 16.17 71.16 30.10
CA TRP A 343 14.99 71.17 29.24
C TRP A 343 13.71 71.53 29.99
N LEU A 344 12.86 72.36 29.37
CA LEU A 344 11.57 72.83 29.91
C LEU A 344 10.52 72.93 28.79
N LYS A 345 9.27 72.49 29.02
CA LYS A 345 8.15 72.69 28.08
C LYS A 345 7.08 73.63 28.65
N LEU A 346 6.68 74.64 27.88
CA LEU A 346 5.68 75.66 28.21
C LEU A 346 4.77 75.93 27.01
N ASP A 347 3.46 75.99 27.22
CA ASP A 347 2.46 76.25 26.16
C ASP A 347 2.70 75.43 24.88
N SER A 348 2.96 74.12 25.08
CA SER A 348 3.34 73.13 24.06
C SER A 348 4.71 73.30 23.39
N LYS A 349 5.53 74.29 23.78
CA LYS A 349 6.85 74.57 23.21
C LYS A 349 7.97 74.24 24.19
N TRP A 350 9.03 73.59 23.73
CA TRP A 350 10.21 73.34 24.56
C TRP A 350 11.18 74.54 24.53
N TYR A 351 12.00 74.64 25.58
CA TYR A 351 13.03 75.62 25.84
C TYR A 351 14.17 74.89 26.58
N TYR A 352 15.36 75.48 26.60
CA TYR A 352 16.46 74.97 27.42
C TYR A 352 17.13 76.09 28.16
N PHE A 353 17.43 75.86 29.43
CA PHE A 353 18.11 76.79 30.31
C PHE A 353 19.45 76.18 30.67
N ARG A 354 20.48 77.01 30.77
CA ARG A 354 21.83 76.56 31.15
C ARG A 354 21.86 76.13 32.62
N SER A 355 22.98 75.59 33.07
CA SER A 355 23.17 75.21 34.49
C SER A 355 23.08 76.41 35.45
N ASP A 356 23.30 77.63 34.97
CA ASP A 356 23.10 78.89 35.70
C ASP A 356 21.64 79.42 35.64
N GLY A 357 20.74 78.72 34.95
CA GLY A 357 19.33 79.07 34.78
C GLY A 357 19.01 79.99 33.60
N ALA A 358 20.00 80.46 32.83
CA ALA A 358 19.74 81.37 31.71
C ALA A 358 19.27 80.63 30.45
N MET A 359 18.20 81.11 29.82
CA MET A 359 17.65 80.53 28.58
C MET A 359 18.66 80.52 27.43
N TYR A 360 18.70 79.40 26.70
CA TYR A 360 19.58 79.12 25.58
C TYR A 360 18.86 79.36 24.25
N THR A 361 19.60 79.87 23.25
CA THR A 361 19.11 80.13 21.89
C THR A 361 20.13 79.64 20.86
N GLY A 362 19.70 79.27 19.65
CA GLY A 362 20.56 78.74 18.60
C GLY A 362 20.80 77.23 18.69
N TRP A 363 21.99 76.76 18.30
CA TRP A 363 22.33 75.33 18.29
C TRP A 363 22.84 74.86 19.65
N LEU A 364 22.29 73.76 20.16
CA LEU A 364 22.76 73.05 21.34
C LEU A 364 23.13 71.61 20.96
N ILE A 365 24.32 71.18 21.38
CA ILE A 365 24.70 69.76 21.38
C ILE A 365 24.75 69.34 22.84
N ASN A 366 23.92 68.37 23.22
CA ASN A 366 23.86 67.82 24.56
C ASN A 366 23.97 66.30 24.48
N SER A 367 25.05 65.74 25.02
CA SER A 367 25.52 64.38 24.74
C SER A 367 25.53 64.06 23.23
N SER A 368 24.83 63.00 22.79
CA SER A 368 24.74 62.59 21.38
C SER A 368 23.70 63.36 20.56
N HIS A 369 22.96 64.29 21.17
CA HIS A 369 21.77 64.88 20.59
C HIS A 369 21.97 66.35 20.23
N LYS A 370 21.52 66.73 19.02
CA LYS A 370 21.66 68.09 18.47
C LYS A 370 20.27 68.70 18.29
N TYR A 371 20.07 69.86 18.91
CA TYR A 371 18.80 70.56 19.00
C TYR A 371 18.96 72.00 18.50
N TYR A 372 17.84 72.62 18.09
CA TYR A 372 17.82 74.00 17.59
C TYR A 372 16.71 74.83 18.26
N PHE A 373 17.09 75.99 18.79
CA PHE A 373 16.20 76.96 19.42
C PHE A 373 16.16 78.27 18.61
N LYS A 374 14.97 78.84 18.47
CA LYS A 374 14.78 80.19 17.95
C LYS A 374 15.36 81.25 18.91
N SER A 375 15.45 82.50 18.43
CA SER A 375 15.92 83.65 19.21
C SER A 375 15.06 84.00 20.43
N ASN A 376 13.80 83.55 20.46
CA ASN A 376 12.91 83.62 21.63
C ASN A 376 13.04 82.41 22.58
N GLY A 377 14.00 81.52 22.34
CA GLY A 377 14.25 80.33 23.15
C GLY A 377 13.44 79.10 22.78
N GLU A 378 12.48 79.19 21.84
CA GLU A 378 11.63 78.06 21.48
C GLU A 378 12.43 77.01 20.69
N MET A 379 12.58 75.83 21.27
CA MET A 379 13.06 74.61 20.59
C MET A 379 12.14 74.29 19.42
N GLN A 380 12.73 73.93 18.29
CA GLN A 380 11.99 73.58 17.09
C GLN A 380 11.79 72.07 17.00
N ILE A 381 10.53 71.70 16.76
CA ILE A 381 10.06 70.34 16.47
C ILE A 381 9.36 70.34 15.12
N GLY A 382 9.26 69.18 14.51
CA GLY A 382 8.73 69.03 13.15
C GLY A 382 9.73 69.44 12.07
N TRP A 383 9.19 69.77 10.89
CA TRP A 383 9.98 70.22 9.75
C TRP A 383 10.48 71.66 9.93
N ILE A 384 11.78 71.87 9.75
CA ILE A 384 12.40 73.19 9.70
C ILE A 384 13.34 73.31 8.52
N LYS A 385 13.31 74.48 7.88
CA LYS A 385 14.21 74.83 6.77
C LYS A 385 15.31 75.76 7.27
N ILE A 386 16.56 75.33 7.16
CA ILE A 386 17.75 76.09 7.57
C ILE A 386 18.71 76.10 6.37
N ASP A 387 19.19 77.28 5.97
CA ASP A 387 20.10 77.46 4.81
C ASP A 387 19.63 76.74 3.53
N ASN A 388 18.33 76.86 3.26
CA ASN A 388 17.60 76.21 2.16
C ASN A 388 17.51 74.67 2.22
N GLN A 389 18.08 74.02 3.24
CA GLN A 389 17.97 72.57 3.49
C GLN A 389 16.84 72.26 4.48
N TRP A 390 16.14 71.14 4.28
CA TRP A 390 15.11 70.67 5.21
C TRP A 390 15.69 69.68 6.22
N TYR A 391 15.33 69.89 7.47
CA TYR A 391 15.63 69.04 8.62
C TYR A 391 14.31 68.68 9.31
N TYR A 392 14.26 67.53 9.96
CA TYR A 392 13.17 67.17 10.86
C TYR A 392 13.69 66.94 12.27
N TYR A 393 13.01 67.53 13.24
CA TYR A 393 13.25 67.32 14.66
C TYR A 393 12.04 66.61 15.25
N ASP A 394 12.25 65.56 16.03
CA ASP A 394 11.13 64.87 16.69
C ASP A 394 10.49 65.70 17.81
N GLU A 395 9.44 65.19 18.43
CA GLU A 395 8.70 65.88 19.50
C GLU A 395 9.55 66.21 20.74
N ASN A 396 10.69 65.52 20.89
CA ASN A 396 11.71 65.75 21.91
C ASN A 396 12.83 66.70 21.42
N GLY A 397 12.80 67.13 20.15
CA GLY A 397 13.74 68.07 19.55
C GLY A 397 15.03 67.45 19.02
N ASN A 398 15.08 66.14 18.88
CA ASN A 398 16.25 65.47 18.32
C ASN A 398 16.19 65.50 16.79
N ILE A 399 17.29 65.90 16.16
CA ILE A 399 17.45 65.79 14.71
C ILE A 399 17.27 64.33 14.26
N LYS A 400 16.28 64.06 13.41
CA LYS A 400 16.09 62.73 12.84
C LYS A 400 17.09 62.49 11.71
N THR A 401 17.63 61.27 11.67
CA THR A 401 18.46 60.73 10.58
C THR A 401 17.95 59.34 10.25
N GLY A 402 18.21 58.85 9.03
CA GLY A 402 17.60 57.63 8.51
C GLY A 402 16.16 57.83 8.03
N TRP A 403 15.37 56.77 8.07
CA TRP A 403 13.96 56.80 7.67
C TRP A 403 13.07 57.44 8.73
N LEU A 404 12.15 58.28 8.30
CA LEU A 404 11.15 58.97 9.12
C LEU A 404 9.77 58.76 8.51
N ASN A 405 8.79 58.32 9.30
CA ASN A 405 7.39 58.23 8.89
C ASN A 405 6.57 59.31 9.61
N LEU A 406 5.80 60.10 8.86
CA LEU A 406 4.88 61.11 9.37
C LEU A 406 3.52 60.91 8.71
N GLU A 407 2.52 60.48 9.48
CA GLU A 407 1.14 60.30 9.01
C GLU A 407 1.04 59.41 7.74
N GLY A 408 1.92 58.41 7.61
CA GLY A 408 2.01 57.49 6.47
C GLY A 408 2.97 57.94 5.36
N ASN A 409 3.45 59.19 5.40
CA ASN A 409 4.45 59.70 4.46
C ASN A 409 5.85 59.40 4.99
N TRP A 410 6.60 58.57 4.25
CA TRP A 410 7.99 58.28 4.56
C TRP A 410 8.94 59.29 3.94
N TYR A 411 9.98 59.67 4.67
CA TYR A 411 11.06 60.56 4.26
C TYR A 411 12.39 59.94 4.64
N TYR A 412 13.48 60.33 3.97
CA TYR A 412 14.82 59.93 4.36
C TYR A 412 15.68 61.14 4.70
N LEU A 413 16.16 61.21 5.94
CA LEU A 413 17.09 62.21 6.42
C LEU A 413 18.50 61.60 6.37
N GLN A 414 19.44 62.27 5.73
CA GLN A 414 20.84 61.83 5.66
C GLN A 414 21.49 61.85 7.05
N SER A 415 22.70 61.29 7.19
CA SER A 415 23.42 61.23 8.49
C SER A 415 23.75 62.61 9.10
N ASN A 416 23.70 63.68 8.30
CA ASN A 416 23.81 65.07 8.75
C ASN A 416 22.44 65.75 9.01
N GLY A 417 21.34 65.00 8.94
CA GLY A 417 19.96 65.45 9.14
C GLY A 417 19.27 66.06 7.91
N ILE A 418 19.95 66.20 6.77
CA ILE A 418 19.35 66.82 5.56
C ILE A 418 18.38 65.85 4.88
N MET A 419 17.18 66.31 4.56
CA MET A 419 16.18 65.54 3.81
C MET A 419 16.62 65.27 2.36
N LYS A 420 16.66 63.98 1.99
CA LYS A 420 17.00 63.51 0.65
C LYS A 420 15.79 63.60 -0.29
N THR A 421 16.03 64.08 -1.51
CA THR A 421 15.09 64.01 -2.65
C THR A 421 15.71 63.22 -3.81
N GLY A 422 14.89 62.76 -4.76
CA GLY A 422 15.30 61.94 -5.91
C GLY A 422 15.69 60.51 -5.53
N TRP A 423 16.49 59.86 -6.38
CA TRP A 423 16.98 58.50 -6.13
C TRP A 423 17.90 58.42 -4.89
N LEU A 424 17.72 57.36 -4.12
CA LEU A 424 18.50 57.01 -2.93
C LEU A 424 18.85 55.51 -2.99
N LYS A 425 20.12 55.15 -2.76
CA LYS A 425 20.56 53.76 -2.64
C LYS A 425 20.93 53.47 -1.19
N LEU A 426 20.34 52.43 -0.60
CA LEU A 426 20.68 51.92 0.74
C LEU A 426 20.97 50.42 0.63
N GLY A 427 22.22 50.02 0.89
CA GLY A 427 22.70 48.67 0.62
C GLY A 427 22.43 48.26 -0.83
N ASN A 428 21.70 47.16 -1.02
CA ASN A 428 21.31 46.64 -2.34
C ASN A 428 19.96 47.20 -2.86
N SER A 429 19.26 48.05 -2.10
CA SER A 429 17.94 48.58 -2.45
C SER A 429 18.02 50.03 -2.95
N TRP A 430 17.20 50.35 -3.96
CA TRP A 430 16.96 51.71 -4.43
C TRP A 430 15.59 52.20 -3.99
N TYR A 431 15.48 53.49 -3.68
CA TYR A 431 14.27 54.19 -3.26
C TYR A 431 14.16 55.50 -4.06
N PHE A 432 12.95 56.00 -4.25
CA PHE A 432 12.72 57.28 -4.92
C PHE A 432 11.93 58.23 -4.01
N LEU A 433 12.55 59.34 -3.63
CA LEU A 433 11.96 60.41 -2.83
C LEU A 433 11.51 61.53 -3.79
N GLN A 434 10.30 62.02 -3.64
CA GLN A 434 9.76 63.12 -4.45
C GLN A 434 10.46 64.46 -4.14
N SER A 435 10.12 65.52 -4.87
CA SER A 435 10.69 66.86 -4.65
C SER A 435 10.35 67.46 -3.28
N ASN A 436 9.24 67.03 -2.66
CA ASN A 436 8.86 67.34 -1.28
C ASN A 436 9.45 66.36 -0.24
N GLY A 437 10.28 65.40 -0.66
CA GLY A 437 10.93 64.41 0.20
C GLY A 437 10.14 63.12 0.46
N ILE A 438 8.86 63.04 0.03
CA ILE A 438 8.02 61.85 0.28
C ILE A 438 8.49 60.67 -0.57
N MET A 439 8.73 59.52 0.06
CA MET A 439 9.06 58.26 -0.58
C MET A 439 7.89 57.76 -1.42
N THR A 440 8.12 57.52 -2.70
CA THR A 440 7.06 56.99 -3.56
C THR A 440 6.96 55.48 -3.43
N THR A 441 5.72 55.00 -3.33
CA THR A 441 5.32 53.60 -3.54
C THR A 441 4.51 53.49 -4.83
N ASN A 442 4.34 52.28 -5.34
CA ASN A 442 3.66 51.95 -6.60
C ASN A 442 4.37 52.47 -7.87
N TRP A 443 3.63 52.59 -8.97
CA TRP A 443 4.14 52.96 -10.29
C TRP A 443 4.61 54.41 -10.37
N ILE A 444 5.81 54.61 -10.91
CA ILE A 444 6.32 55.94 -11.30
C ILE A 444 6.83 55.93 -12.74
N LYS A 445 6.58 57.02 -13.47
CA LYS A 445 7.16 57.25 -14.80
C LYS A 445 8.21 58.34 -14.70
N LEU A 446 9.45 58.01 -15.07
CA LEU A 446 10.57 58.95 -15.09
C LEU A 446 11.14 59.00 -16.51
N GLY A 447 10.90 60.10 -17.20
CA GLY A 447 11.15 60.22 -18.64
C GLY A 447 10.35 59.19 -19.44
N ASN A 448 11.06 58.37 -20.22
CA ASN A 448 10.45 57.32 -21.05
C ASN A 448 10.28 55.97 -20.33
N PHE A 449 10.76 55.84 -19.09
CA PHE A 449 10.79 54.56 -18.38
C PHE A 449 9.78 54.53 -17.23
N TRP A 450 9.09 53.39 -17.10
CA TRP A 450 8.27 53.06 -15.93
C TRP A 450 9.10 52.26 -14.93
N TYR A 451 8.91 52.55 -13.66
CA TYR A 451 9.49 51.85 -12.52
C TYR A 451 8.36 51.51 -11.55
N TYR A 452 8.55 50.47 -10.73
CA TYR A 452 7.64 50.16 -9.63
C TYR A 452 8.39 50.18 -8.31
N MET A 453 7.89 50.99 -7.39
CA MET A 453 8.37 51.04 -6.02
C MET A 453 7.44 50.16 -5.17
N LYS A 454 7.99 49.21 -4.42
CA LYS A 454 7.20 48.27 -3.59
C LYS A 454 6.51 49.01 -2.44
N SER A 455 5.66 48.33 -1.67
CA SER A 455 4.99 48.89 -0.49
C SER A 455 5.97 49.44 0.56
N ASN A 456 7.17 48.84 0.69
CA ASN A 456 8.26 49.35 1.53
C ASN A 456 9.13 50.42 0.83
N GLY A 457 8.71 50.93 -0.33
CA GLY A 457 9.43 51.92 -1.14
C GLY A 457 10.65 51.41 -1.91
N SER A 458 11.05 50.15 -1.75
CA SER A 458 12.20 49.62 -2.50
C SER A 458 11.83 49.32 -3.96
N MET A 459 12.70 49.69 -4.90
CA MET A 459 12.51 49.50 -6.33
C MET A 459 12.43 48.02 -6.71
N ALA A 460 11.51 47.67 -7.60
CA ALA A 460 11.42 46.34 -8.19
C ALA A 460 12.52 46.10 -9.25
N THR A 461 13.07 44.90 -9.26
CA THR A 461 14.00 44.36 -10.26
C THR A 461 13.68 42.88 -10.46
N GLY A 462 13.93 42.35 -11.65
CA GLY A 462 13.54 40.99 -12.04
C GLY A 462 12.02 40.85 -12.24
N TRP A 463 11.51 39.62 -12.11
CA TRP A 463 10.09 39.34 -12.10
C TRP A 463 9.42 39.89 -10.83
N PHE A 464 8.35 40.65 -10.99
CA PHE A 464 7.56 41.16 -9.86
C PHE A 464 6.07 41.19 -10.21
N MET A 465 5.23 40.70 -9.29
CA MET A 465 3.78 40.60 -9.47
C MET A 465 3.08 41.82 -8.85
N ILE A 466 2.18 42.45 -9.61
CA ILE A 466 1.48 43.67 -9.22
C ILE A 466 -0.01 43.46 -9.49
N GLY A 467 -0.81 43.39 -8.42
CA GLY A 467 -2.14 42.79 -8.49
C GLY A 467 -2.02 41.34 -8.96
N ASN A 468 -2.80 40.96 -9.97
CA ASN A 468 -2.75 39.62 -10.58
C ASN A 468 -1.84 39.52 -11.81
N ASN A 469 -1.05 40.56 -12.11
CA ASN A 469 -0.26 40.66 -13.33
C ASN A 469 1.24 40.57 -13.04
N TRP A 470 1.97 39.75 -13.80
CA TRP A 470 3.43 39.70 -13.75
C TRP A 470 4.06 40.76 -14.66
N TYR A 471 5.10 41.41 -14.15
CA TYR A 471 5.93 42.37 -14.87
C TYR A 471 7.39 41.98 -14.74
N TYR A 472 8.22 42.39 -15.70
CA TYR A 472 9.68 42.25 -15.59
C TYR A 472 10.36 43.62 -15.55
N PHE A 473 11.12 43.88 -14.50
CA PHE A 473 11.92 45.08 -14.33
C PHE A 473 13.39 44.75 -14.57
N GLN A 474 14.06 45.53 -15.41
CA GLN A 474 15.47 45.34 -15.73
C GLN A 474 16.36 45.64 -14.51
N SER A 475 17.67 45.35 -14.60
CA SER A 475 18.62 45.60 -13.50
C SER A 475 18.69 47.07 -13.06
N ASN A 476 18.40 48.00 -13.97
CA ASN A 476 18.27 49.43 -13.68
C ASN A 476 16.87 49.84 -13.16
N GLY A 477 15.96 48.90 -12.93
CA GLY A 477 14.58 49.13 -12.45
C GLY A 477 13.55 49.47 -13.52
N SER A 478 13.94 49.66 -14.78
CA SER A 478 12.99 50.02 -15.85
C SER A 478 12.17 48.81 -16.31
N MET A 479 10.85 48.98 -16.42
CA MET A 479 9.90 47.97 -16.91
C MET A 479 10.20 47.56 -18.36
N LYS A 480 10.25 46.26 -18.62
CA LYS A 480 10.48 45.69 -19.95
C LYS A 480 9.15 45.50 -20.72
N THR A 481 9.16 45.80 -22.01
CA THR A 481 8.10 45.47 -22.98
C THR A 481 8.69 44.69 -24.16
N GLY A 482 7.85 43.98 -24.92
CA GLY A 482 8.23 43.08 -26.01
C GLY A 482 8.92 41.79 -25.54
N TRP A 483 9.58 41.09 -26.47
CA TRP A 483 10.30 39.85 -26.21
C TRP A 483 11.42 39.99 -25.17
N LEU A 484 11.52 39.00 -24.28
CA LEU A 484 12.53 38.88 -23.23
C LEU A 484 13.05 37.43 -23.21
N LYS A 485 14.37 37.25 -23.28
CA LYS A 485 15.01 35.94 -23.10
C LYS A 485 15.65 35.85 -21.72
N LEU A 486 15.35 34.80 -20.97
CA LEU A 486 15.99 34.48 -19.68
C LEU A 486 16.43 33.02 -19.71
N GLY A 487 17.74 32.79 -19.67
CA GLY A 487 18.33 31.47 -19.90
C GLY A 487 17.87 30.88 -21.24
N ASN A 488 17.29 29.68 -21.19
CA ASN A 488 16.75 28.98 -22.36
C ASN A 488 15.28 29.31 -22.68
N SER A 489 14.62 30.17 -21.90
CA SER A 489 13.19 30.50 -22.07
C SER A 489 12.98 31.89 -22.65
N TRP A 490 11.99 32.01 -23.54
CA TRP A 490 11.47 33.28 -24.05
C TRP A 490 10.16 33.64 -23.36
N TYR A 491 9.94 34.93 -23.14
CA TYR A 491 8.76 35.54 -22.55
C TYR A 491 8.36 36.74 -23.41
N PHE A 492 7.08 37.08 -23.43
CA PHE A 492 6.59 38.27 -24.12
C PHE A 492 5.89 39.19 -23.12
N LEU A 493 6.40 40.41 -22.97
CA LEU A 493 5.78 41.46 -22.17
C LEU A 493 4.96 42.35 -23.12
N GLN A 494 3.69 42.56 -22.84
CA GLN A 494 2.80 43.38 -23.65
C GLN A 494 3.23 44.87 -23.62
N SER A 495 2.57 45.72 -24.41
CA SER A 495 2.88 47.17 -24.48
C SER A 495 2.69 47.90 -23.14
N ASN A 496 1.80 47.39 -22.28
CA ASN A 496 1.59 47.85 -20.90
C ASN A 496 2.54 47.19 -19.88
N GLY A 497 3.46 46.31 -20.31
CA GLY A 497 4.42 45.59 -19.47
C GLY A 497 3.93 44.27 -18.87
N ILE A 498 2.64 43.92 -19.02
CA ILE A 498 2.08 42.67 -18.48
C ILE A 498 2.66 41.47 -19.25
N MET A 499 3.13 40.46 -18.53
CA MET A 499 3.55 39.19 -19.08
C MET A 499 2.38 38.49 -19.78
N ALA A 500 2.52 38.21 -21.06
CA ALA A 500 1.53 37.46 -21.80
C ALA A 500 1.51 35.98 -21.36
N THR A 501 0.30 35.47 -21.18
CA THR A 501 -0.04 34.05 -21.04
C THR A 501 -1.10 33.70 -22.08
N ASN A 502 -1.21 32.42 -22.42
CA ASN A 502 -2.06 31.87 -23.48
C ASN A 502 -1.68 32.36 -24.90
N TRP A 503 -2.63 32.31 -25.83
CA TRP A 503 -2.44 32.67 -27.23
C TRP A 503 -2.18 34.17 -27.43
N ILE A 504 -1.13 34.48 -28.19
CA ILE A 504 -0.86 35.83 -28.72
C ILE A 504 -0.62 35.77 -30.23
N LYS A 505 -1.12 36.77 -30.95
CA LYS A 505 -0.83 36.95 -32.39
C LYS A 505 0.11 38.13 -32.56
N LEU A 506 1.24 37.91 -33.24
CA LEU A 506 2.25 38.94 -33.52
C LEU A 506 2.55 38.92 -35.02
N GLY A 507 2.07 39.94 -35.74
CA GLY A 507 2.04 39.93 -37.20
C GLY A 507 1.14 38.81 -37.72
N ASP A 508 1.66 38.00 -38.65
CA ASP A 508 0.96 36.86 -39.23
C ASP A 508 1.06 35.58 -38.38
N PHE A 509 1.94 35.54 -37.38
CA PHE A 509 2.23 34.35 -36.59
C PHE A 509 1.48 34.33 -35.26
N TRP A 510 1.02 33.13 -34.89
CA TRP A 510 0.50 32.82 -33.56
C TRP A 510 1.59 32.20 -32.69
N TYR A 511 1.63 32.58 -31.42
CA TYR A 511 2.49 32.02 -30.39
C TYR A 511 1.62 31.63 -29.20
N TYR A 512 2.07 30.65 -28.41
CA TYR A 512 1.43 30.32 -27.14
C TYR A 512 2.42 30.52 -25.99
N MET A 513 2.03 31.37 -25.05
CA MET A 513 2.76 31.58 -23.82
C MET A 513 2.13 30.68 -22.74
N LYS A 514 2.92 29.82 -22.11
CA LYS A 514 2.44 28.90 -21.06
C LYS A 514 1.94 29.69 -19.84
N SER A 515 1.31 29.02 -18.87
CA SER A 515 0.84 29.65 -17.63
C SER A 515 1.93 30.37 -16.83
N ASN A 516 3.17 29.88 -16.89
CA ASN A 516 4.36 30.52 -16.32
C ASN A 516 4.97 31.63 -17.23
N GLY A 517 4.29 32.02 -18.30
CA GLY A 517 4.72 33.03 -19.27
C GLY A 517 5.80 32.58 -20.26
N SER A 518 6.31 31.34 -20.17
CA SER A 518 7.33 30.84 -21.09
C SER A 518 6.73 30.44 -22.44
N MET A 519 7.38 30.83 -23.54
CA MET A 519 6.96 30.53 -24.91
C MET A 519 6.98 29.02 -25.19
N ALA A 520 5.95 28.51 -25.85
CA ALA A 520 5.89 27.13 -26.31
C ALA A 520 6.79 26.86 -27.52
N THR A 521 7.39 25.67 -27.54
CA THR A 521 8.09 25.07 -28.68
C THR A 521 7.80 23.56 -28.66
N GLY A 522 7.82 22.91 -29.82
CA GLY A 522 7.46 21.50 -29.96
C GLY A 522 5.94 21.24 -29.87
N TRP A 523 5.57 19.99 -29.59
CA TRP A 523 4.17 19.61 -29.35
C TRP A 523 3.67 20.15 -28.00
N LEU A 524 2.47 20.72 -28.02
CA LEU A 524 1.77 21.16 -26.80
C LEU A 524 0.27 20.92 -26.93
N MET A 525 -0.33 20.29 -25.91
CA MET A 525 -1.78 20.13 -25.79
C MET A 525 -2.37 21.37 -25.11
N ILE A 526 -3.38 21.98 -25.71
CA ILE A 526 -4.04 23.20 -25.24
C ILE A 526 -5.55 22.94 -25.26
N GLY A 527 -6.17 22.85 -24.09
CA GLY A 527 -7.48 22.21 -23.95
C GLY A 527 -7.40 20.75 -24.40
N ASN A 528 -8.35 20.31 -25.23
CA ASN A 528 -8.39 18.94 -25.76
C ASN A 528 -7.68 18.80 -27.12
N ASN A 529 -6.96 19.82 -27.59
CA ASN A 529 -6.38 19.87 -28.94
C ASN A 529 -4.84 19.93 -28.88
N TRP A 530 -4.18 19.17 -29.77
CA TRP A 530 -2.73 19.23 -29.96
C TRP A 530 -2.34 20.29 -30.98
N TYR A 531 -1.27 21.02 -30.68
CA TYR A 531 -0.66 22.03 -31.54
C TYR A 531 0.86 21.77 -31.62
N TYR A 532 1.49 22.21 -32.70
CA TYR A 532 2.95 22.19 -32.84
C TYR A 532 3.50 23.60 -33.00
N PHE A 533 4.47 23.96 -32.17
CA PHE A 533 5.19 25.23 -32.22
C PHE A 533 6.61 25.01 -32.74
N GLN A 534 7.04 25.82 -33.70
CA GLN A 534 8.37 25.76 -34.30
C GLN A 534 9.45 26.23 -33.29
N SER A 535 10.72 26.13 -33.67
CA SER A 535 11.85 26.51 -32.81
C SER A 535 11.90 28.02 -32.48
N ASP A 536 11.29 28.86 -33.33
CA ASP A 536 11.08 30.29 -33.09
C ASP A 536 9.81 30.59 -32.26
N GLY A 537 9.05 29.56 -31.90
CA GLY A 537 7.78 29.64 -31.15
C GLY A 537 6.53 29.87 -32.01
N SER A 538 6.65 30.01 -33.32
CA SER A 538 5.49 30.20 -34.20
C SER A 538 4.69 28.89 -34.36
N MET A 539 3.37 28.99 -34.27
CA MET A 539 2.45 27.87 -34.44
C MET A 539 2.47 27.36 -35.90
N LYS A 540 2.66 26.05 -36.08
CA LYS A 540 2.65 25.41 -37.40
C LYS A 540 1.22 25.12 -37.87
N THR A 541 0.96 25.40 -39.14
CA THR A 541 -0.23 24.97 -39.87
C THR A 541 0.16 24.12 -41.10
N GLY A 542 -0.78 23.37 -41.66
CA GLY A 542 -0.59 22.49 -42.80
C GLY A 542 0.27 21.27 -42.50
N TRP A 543 0.93 20.73 -43.52
CA TRP A 543 1.81 19.57 -43.41
C TRP A 543 3.02 19.83 -42.49
N LEU A 544 3.33 18.85 -41.64
CA LEU A 544 4.50 18.81 -40.77
C LEU A 544 5.15 17.43 -40.85
N LYS A 545 6.47 17.38 -41.05
CA LYS A 545 7.26 16.14 -41.01
C LYS A 545 8.19 16.17 -39.80
N LEU A 546 8.13 15.15 -38.95
CA LEU A 546 9.05 14.95 -37.83
C LEU A 546 9.64 13.54 -37.93
N GLY A 547 10.95 13.46 -38.20
CA GLY A 547 11.61 12.19 -38.54
C GLY A 547 10.93 11.51 -39.73
N ASN A 548 10.50 10.26 -39.53
CA ASN A 548 9.78 9.47 -40.54
C ASN A 548 8.25 9.64 -40.49
N SER A 549 7.71 10.44 -39.55
CA SER A 549 6.26 10.64 -39.38
C SER A 549 5.78 11.93 -40.03
N TRP A 550 4.63 11.86 -40.70
CA TRP A 550 3.90 13.02 -41.21
C TRP A 550 2.69 13.32 -40.33
N TYR A 551 2.38 14.60 -40.16
CA TYR A 551 1.26 15.14 -39.42
C TYR A 551 0.60 16.23 -40.27
N PHE A 552 -0.68 16.49 -40.04
CA PHE A 552 -1.36 17.64 -40.63
C PHE A 552 -2.01 18.48 -39.54
N LEU A 553 -1.65 19.76 -39.52
CA LEU A 553 -2.22 20.77 -38.64
C LEU A 553 -3.24 21.55 -39.47
N GLN A 554 -4.46 21.69 -38.98
CA GLN A 554 -5.51 22.49 -39.61
C GLN A 554 -5.11 23.98 -39.70
N PRO A 555 -5.83 24.82 -40.47
CA PRO A 555 -5.54 26.27 -40.56
C PRO A 555 -5.59 27.01 -39.21
N ASN A 556 -6.31 26.48 -38.22
CA ASN A 556 -6.36 26.97 -36.84
C ASN A 556 -5.23 26.39 -35.94
N GLY A 557 -4.34 25.54 -36.49
CA GLY A 557 -3.23 24.90 -35.79
C GLY A 557 -3.54 23.54 -35.15
N ILE A 558 -4.80 23.10 -35.12
CA ILE A 558 -5.20 21.84 -34.47
C ILE A 558 -4.67 20.64 -35.28
N MET A 559 -3.98 19.71 -34.61
CA MET A 559 -3.55 18.44 -35.18
C MET A 559 -4.75 17.57 -35.55
N VAL A 560 -4.75 17.06 -36.78
CA VAL A 560 -5.77 16.10 -37.22
C VAL A 560 -5.49 14.72 -36.65
N THR A 561 -6.55 14.09 -36.13
CA THR A 561 -6.68 12.64 -35.94
C THR A 561 -7.86 12.13 -36.79
N GLY A 562 -7.90 10.84 -37.09
CA GLY A 562 -8.93 10.25 -37.94
C GLY A 562 -8.77 10.55 -39.44
N TRP A 563 -9.86 10.43 -40.19
CA TRP A 563 -9.92 10.68 -41.64
C TRP A 563 -10.17 12.15 -41.95
N VAL A 564 -9.34 12.75 -42.81
CA VAL A 564 -9.55 14.10 -43.37
C VAL A 564 -9.36 14.08 -44.89
N LYS A 565 -10.20 14.82 -45.62
CA LYS A 565 -10.04 15.02 -47.07
C LYS A 565 -9.21 16.26 -47.33
N LEU A 566 -8.07 16.12 -48.01
CA LEU A 566 -7.19 17.21 -48.40
C LEU A 566 -7.07 17.22 -49.93
N GLY A 567 -7.77 18.15 -50.58
CA GLY A 567 -7.96 18.14 -52.03
C GLY A 567 -8.84 16.97 -52.47
N THR A 568 -8.34 16.14 -53.38
CA THR A 568 -9.04 14.93 -53.88
C THR A 568 -8.72 13.67 -53.07
N VAL A 569 -7.74 13.72 -52.14
CA VAL A 569 -7.22 12.55 -51.43
C VAL A 569 -7.66 12.58 -49.96
N TRP A 570 -8.08 11.43 -49.44
CA TRP A 570 -8.32 11.20 -48.03
C TRP A 570 -7.04 10.73 -47.33
N TYR A 571 -6.80 11.27 -46.15
CA TYR A 571 -5.64 10.96 -45.31
C TYR A 571 -6.14 10.48 -43.95
N TYR A 572 -5.62 9.34 -43.48
CA TYR A 572 -5.89 8.85 -42.14
C TYR A 572 -4.70 9.13 -41.22
N PHE A 573 -4.98 9.82 -40.12
CA PHE A 573 -4.05 10.07 -39.03
C PHE A 573 -4.49 9.24 -37.82
N ASN A 574 -3.57 8.54 -37.15
CA ASN A 574 -3.92 7.80 -35.94
C ASN A 574 -4.21 8.76 -34.76
N GLU A 575 -4.53 8.22 -33.58
CA GLU A 575 -4.79 9.01 -32.37
C GLU A 575 -3.62 9.92 -31.97
N SER A 576 -2.38 9.52 -32.30
CA SER A 576 -1.16 10.33 -32.12
C SER A 576 -0.94 11.37 -33.23
N GLY A 577 -1.89 11.54 -34.15
CA GLY A 577 -1.81 12.45 -35.30
C GLY A 577 -0.80 12.05 -36.39
N VAL A 578 -0.27 10.82 -36.36
CA VAL A 578 0.66 10.31 -37.37
C VAL A 578 -0.12 9.78 -38.56
N MET A 579 0.17 10.31 -39.75
CA MET A 579 -0.36 9.84 -41.02
C MET A 579 0.00 8.36 -41.23
N LYS A 580 -1.01 7.50 -41.41
CA LYS A 580 -0.81 6.07 -41.67
C LYS A 580 -1.20 5.65 -43.08
N LYS A 581 -2.23 6.27 -43.67
CA LYS A 581 -2.80 5.86 -44.96
C LYS A 581 -3.22 7.07 -45.79
N THR A 582 -3.12 6.94 -47.10
CA THR A 582 -3.79 7.78 -48.09
C THR A 582 -4.80 6.93 -48.86
N SER A 583 -5.91 7.52 -49.29
CA SER A 583 -6.99 6.82 -49.99
C SER A 583 -7.70 7.75 -50.97
N THR A 584 -8.13 7.21 -52.11
CA THR A 584 -9.02 7.90 -53.05
C THR A 584 -10.50 7.65 -52.76
N SER A 585 -10.82 6.57 -52.03
CA SER A 585 -12.13 6.36 -51.40
C SER A 585 -12.18 7.00 -50.01
N GLY A 586 -13.34 7.53 -49.64
CA GLY A 586 -13.60 8.17 -48.35
C GLY A 586 -13.84 7.20 -47.20
N PRO A 587 -14.16 7.74 -46.01
CA PRO A 587 -14.29 6.93 -44.79
C PRO A 587 -15.41 5.89 -44.90
N ILE A 588 -15.24 4.80 -44.13
CA ILE A 588 -16.35 3.94 -43.75
C ILE A 588 -17.16 4.66 -42.68
N ILE A 589 -18.48 4.69 -42.86
CA ILE A 589 -19.45 5.20 -41.90
C ILE A 589 -20.30 4.00 -41.46
N PHE A 590 -20.37 3.74 -40.15
CA PHE A 590 -21.25 2.70 -39.61
C PHE A 590 -22.65 3.27 -39.41
N SER A 591 -23.68 2.60 -39.93
CA SER A 591 -25.04 2.88 -39.48
C SER A 591 -25.16 2.56 -38.00
N ALA A 592 -25.65 3.51 -37.20
CA ALA A 592 -25.91 3.31 -35.77
C ALA A 592 -26.93 2.19 -35.50
N ASN A 593 -27.77 1.86 -36.50
CA ASN A 593 -28.64 0.69 -36.51
C ASN A 593 -28.57 0.04 -37.90
N PRO A 594 -27.79 -1.05 -38.09
CA PRO A 594 -27.72 -1.72 -39.38
C PRO A 594 -29.10 -2.25 -39.79
N SER A 595 -29.55 -1.87 -40.98
CA SER A 595 -30.88 -2.18 -41.52
C SER A 595 -30.97 -3.58 -42.14
N LEU A 596 -29.83 -4.22 -42.37
CA LEU A 596 -29.70 -5.60 -42.81
C LEU A 596 -28.99 -6.41 -41.71
N LYS A 597 -29.35 -7.69 -41.57
CA LYS A 597 -28.61 -8.68 -40.80
C LYS A 597 -28.10 -9.77 -41.72
N ILE A 598 -26.80 -10.06 -41.66
CA ILE A 598 -26.18 -11.18 -42.36
C ILE A 598 -26.67 -12.47 -41.71
N LYS A 599 -27.29 -13.32 -42.52
CA LYS A 599 -27.75 -14.66 -42.14
C LYS A 599 -26.71 -15.73 -42.45
N LYS A 600 -25.99 -15.55 -43.56
CA LYS A 600 -24.86 -16.41 -43.93
C LYS A 600 -23.75 -15.61 -44.59
N CYS A 601 -22.50 -16.00 -44.37
CA CYS A 601 -21.34 -15.46 -45.08
C CYS A 601 -20.41 -16.62 -45.47
N THR A 602 -20.69 -17.27 -46.60
CA THR A 602 -19.99 -18.50 -47.03
C THR A 602 -18.96 -18.25 -48.11
N ALA A 603 -17.88 -19.03 -48.09
CA ALA A 603 -16.93 -19.16 -49.20
C ALA A 603 -17.01 -20.54 -49.86
N ASN A 604 -16.69 -20.60 -51.16
CA ASN A 604 -16.52 -21.83 -51.93
C ASN A 604 -15.29 -21.71 -52.83
N VAL A 605 -14.29 -22.56 -52.64
CA VAL A 605 -13.07 -22.63 -53.49
C VAL A 605 -13.42 -23.08 -54.90
N ILE A 606 -13.01 -22.27 -55.89
CA ILE A 606 -13.19 -22.49 -57.34
C ILE A 606 -11.91 -23.09 -57.95
N SER A 607 -10.75 -22.53 -57.59
CA SER A 607 -9.43 -22.94 -58.06
C SER A 607 -8.40 -22.77 -56.94
N GLN A 608 -7.13 -23.12 -57.18
CA GLN A 608 -6.06 -22.96 -56.17
C GLN A 608 -5.98 -21.53 -55.60
N ASN A 609 -6.24 -20.52 -56.43
CA ASN A 609 -6.10 -19.11 -56.07
C ASN A 609 -7.43 -18.35 -56.06
N ASP A 610 -8.56 -19.00 -56.39
CA ASP A 610 -9.87 -18.35 -56.51
C ASP A 610 -10.93 -18.98 -55.62
N CYS A 611 -11.75 -18.14 -54.99
CA CYS A 611 -12.99 -18.56 -54.35
C CYS A 611 -14.16 -17.66 -54.78
N SER A 612 -15.38 -18.16 -54.58
CA SER A 612 -16.58 -17.33 -54.55
C SER A 612 -16.97 -17.08 -53.10
N LEU A 613 -17.32 -15.84 -52.77
CA LEU A 613 -18.01 -15.48 -51.54
C LEU A 613 -19.50 -15.35 -51.85
N SER A 614 -20.37 -15.79 -50.93
CA SER A 614 -21.82 -15.61 -50.99
C SER A 614 -22.34 -15.17 -49.62
N ILE A 615 -22.96 -13.99 -49.57
CA ILE A 615 -23.57 -13.41 -48.37
C ILE A 615 -25.09 -13.36 -48.53
N GLU A 616 -25.80 -14.03 -47.62
CA GLU A 616 -27.26 -13.98 -47.51
C GLU A 616 -27.64 -13.01 -46.39
N THR A 617 -28.57 -12.08 -46.65
CA THR A 617 -29.03 -11.10 -45.64
C THR A 617 -30.56 -11.07 -45.51
N THR A 618 -31.05 -10.52 -44.39
CA THR A 618 -32.48 -10.16 -44.22
C THR A 618 -32.94 -9.21 -45.31
N ARG A 619 -34.17 -9.40 -45.80
CA ARG A 619 -34.78 -8.51 -46.80
C ARG A 619 -35.32 -7.22 -46.17
N SER A 620 -35.28 -6.10 -46.88
CA SER A 620 -35.76 -4.80 -46.38
C SER A 620 -36.24 -3.89 -47.52
N SER A 621 -37.56 -3.82 -47.71
CA SER A 621 -38.18 -3.06 -48.81
C SER A 621 -37.90 -1.55 -48.73
N SER A 622 -37.63 -1.00 -47.54
CA SER A 622 -37.23 0.41 -47.39
C SER A 622 -35.81 0.69 -47.90
N ILE A 623 -34.92 -0.31 -47.84
CA ILE A 623 -33.56 -0.25 -48.39
C ILE A 623 -33.59 -0.51 -49.91
N GLU A 624 -34.31 -1.53 -50.35
CA GLU A 624 -34.49 -1.88 -51.77
C GLU A 624 -35.10 -0.73 -52.58
N ASN A 625 -36.07 0.01 -52.03
CA ASN A 625 -36.68 1.16 -52.68
C ASN A 625 -35.79 2.43 -52.66
N LYS A 626 -34.75 2.47 -51.82
CA LYS A 626 -33.92 3.67 -51.58
C LYS A 626 -32.59 3.63 -52.33
N TYR A 627 -32.04 2.44 -52.62
CA TYR A 627 -30.72 2.27 -53.23
C TYR A 627 -30.74 1.25 -54.36
N SER A 628 -30.22 1.63 -55.53
CA SER A 628 -30.14 0.77 -56.73
C SER A 628 -28.86 -0.07 -56.82
N THR A 629 -27.84 0.25 -56.02
CA THR A 629 -26.51 -0.37 -56.09
C THR A 629 -25.95 -0.53 -54.69
N PHE A 630 -25.46 -1.72 -54.40
CA PHE A 630 -24.87 -2.09 -53.12
C PHE A 630 -23.39 -2.39 -53.30
N TYR A 631 -22.66 -2.39 -52.20
CA TYR A 631 -21.25 -2.71 -52.17
C TYR A 631 -20.99 -3.76 -51.10
N LEU A 632 -20.33 -4.85 -51.48
CA LEU A 632 -19.65 -5.70 -50.53
C LEU A 632 -18.34 -5.01 -50.13
N LEU A 633 -18.16 -4.75 -48.85
CA LEU A 633 -16.88 -4.29 -48.30
C LEU A 633 -16.12 -5.48 -47.73
N ILE A 634 -14.85 -5.59 -48.10
CA ILE A 634 -13.87 -6.44 -47.45
C ILE A 634 -13.12 -5.58 -46.44
N LEU A 635 -13.20 -5.95 -45.16
CA LEU A 635 -12.71 -5.19 -44.03
C LEU A 635 -11.60 -5.97 -43.31
N ASN A 636 -10.76 -5.26 -42.55
CA ASN A 636 -9.82 -5.92 -41.64
C ASN A 636 -10.56 -6.72 -40.54
N SER A 637 -9.81 -7.50 -39.77
CA SER A 637 -10.29 -8.36 -38.67
C SER A 637 -11.21 -7.67 -37.65
N ASN A 638 -10.96 -6.39 -37.36
CA ASN A 638 -11.74 -5.57 -36.41
C ASN A 638 -12.83 -4.72 -37.10
N ALA A 639 -13.08 -4.94 -38.39
CA ALA A 639 -13.99 -4.18 -39.24
C ALA A 639 -13.71 -2.66 -39.35
N THR A 640 -12.57 -2.14 -38.89
CA THR A 640 -12.24 -0.70 -38.84
C THR A 640 -11.63 -0.12 -40.11
N GLU A 641 -11.05 -0.96 -40.98
CA GLU A 641 -10.35 -0.51 -42.19
C GLU A 641 -10.90 -1.19 -43.45
N LEU A 642 -11.14 -0.40 -44.50
CA LEU A 642 -11.44 -0.93 -45.84
C LEU A 642 -10.18 -1.55 -46.45
N ILE A 643 -10.27 -2.83 -46.80
CA ILE A 643 -9.30 -3.57 -47.60
C ILE A 643 -9.66 -3.42 -49.09
N ASP A 644 -10.90 -3.75 -49.46
CA ASP A 644 -11.40 -3.66 -50.83
C ASP A 644 -12.94 -3.51 -50.86
N SER A 645 -13.51 -3.13 -52.01
CA SER A 645 -14.96 -2.96 -52.19
C SER A 645 -15.43 -3.41 -53.58
N ILE A 646 -16.47 -4.25 -53.63
CA ILE A 646 -17.02 -4.81 -54.87
C ILE A 646 -18.45 -4.31 -55.03
N SER A 647 -18.77 -3.69 -56.18
CA SER A 647 -20.14 -3.26 -56.52
C SER A 647 -21.01 -4.46 -56.91
N ILE A 648 -22.21 -4.55 -56.37
CA ILE A 648 -23.15 -5.65 -56.60
C ILE A 648 -24.57 -5.09 -56.81
N GLU A 649 -25.30 -5.67 -57.76
CA GLU A 649 -26.70 -5.35 -58.07
C GLU A 649 -27.67 -6.27 -57.31
N LEU A 650 -28.90 -5.80 -57.10
CA LEU A 650 -29.95 -6.59 -56.44
C LEU A 650 -30.39 -7.77 -57.33
N SER A 651 -30.34 -8.99 -56.80
CA SER A 651 -30.94 -10.17 -57.41
C SER A 651 -32.35 -10.44 -56.84
N ASN A 652 -33.32 -10.75 -57.72
CA ASN A 652 -34.71 -10.96 -57.31
C ASN A 652 -34.89 -12.32 -56.62
N GLY A 653 -35.24 -12.31 -55.32
CA GLY A 653 -35.48 -13.52 -54.53
C GLY A 653 -36.21 -13.23 -53.20
N SER A 654 -36.36 -14.26 -52.35
CA SER A 654 -36.94 -14.12 -51.01
C SER A 654 -35.94 -13.61 -49.96
N THR A 655 -34.64 -13.73 -50.23
CA THR A 655 -33.54 -13.16 -49.44
C THR A 655 -32.59 -12.38 -50.36
N LEU A 656 -31.87 -11.39 -49.80
CA LEU A 656 -30.89 -10.61 -50.54
C LEU A 656 -29.55 -11.35 -50.52
N ASN A 657 -29.13 -11.84 -51.70
CA ASN A 657 -27.92 -12.62 -51.87
C ASN A 657 -26.89 -11.83 -52.69
N PHE A 658 -25.68 -11.73 -52.15
CA PHE A 658 -24.55 -11.02 -52.74
C PHE A 658 -23.43 -12.01 -53.01
N SER A 659 -23.03 -12.17 -54.27
CA SER A 659 -21.95 -13.08 -54.65
C SER A 659 -20.83 -12.37 -55.41
N CYS A 660 -19.58 -12.64 -55.05
CA CYS A 660 -18.42 -12.14 -55.79
C CYS A 660 -17.34 -13.22 -55.94
N LYS A 661 -16.50 -13.08 -56.98
CA LYS A 661 -15.25 -13.84 -57.08
C LYS A 661 -14.15 -13.07 -56.35
N LEU A 662 -13.40 -13.76 -55.49
CA LEU A 662 -12.19 -13.26 -54.85
C LEU A 662 -11.00 -14.11 -55.29
N SER A 663 -9.85 -13.46 -55.48
CA SER A 663 -8.58 -14.14 -55.75
C SER A 663 -7.61 -13.89 -54.60
N SER A 664 -6.76 -14.88 -54.30
CA SER A 664 -5.75 -14.84 -53.25
C SER A 664 -4.48 -15.56 -53.73
N ASP A 665 -3.33 -14.97 -53.44
CA ASP A 665 -1.99 -15.57 -53.59
C ASP A 665 -1.43 -16.09 -52.25
N ASP A 666 -2.19 -15.99 -51.16
CA ASP A 666 -1.75 -16.30 -49.79
C ASP A 666 -2.46 -17.52 -49.17
N ASN A 667 -2.87 -18.48 -49.99
CA ASN A 667 -3.64 -19.68 -49.58
C ASN A 667 -4.91 -19.33 -48.77
N PHE A 668 -5.61 -18.27 -49.19
CA PHE A 668 -6.83 -17.72 -48.59
C PHE A 668 -6.67 -17.24 -47.13
N LYS A 669 -5.45 -17.05 -46.63
CA LYS A 669 -5.17 -16.58 -45.27
C LYS A 669 -5.80 -15.21 -45.00
N SER A 670 -5.60 -14.26 -45.90
CA SER A 670 -6.16 -12.92 -45.75
C SER A 670 -7.67 -12.92 -45.89
N ILE A 671 -8.23 -13.76 -46.77
CA ILE A 671 -9.68 -13.88 -47.00
C ILE A 671 -10.38 -14.43 -45.75
N SER A 672 -9.85 -15.51 -45.14
CA SER A 672 -10.37 -16.09 -43.89
C SER A 672 -10.34 -15.07 -42.72
N MET A 673 -9.27 -14.28 -42.62
CA MET A 673 -9.04 -13.32 -41.53
C MET A 673 -9.69 -11.94 -41.73
N ASN A 674 -10.49 -11.74 -42.78
CA ASN A 674 -11.17 -10.48 -43.05
C ASN A 674 -12.66 -10.55 -42.67
N LYS A 675 -13.24 -9.41 -42.27
CA LYS A 675 -14.69 -9.28 -42.07
C LYS A 675 -15.36 -8.74 -43.33
N TYR A 676 -16.63 -9.07 -43.51
CA TYR A 676 -17.42 -8.72 -44.67
C TYR A 676 -18.71 -8.02 -44.24
N ALA A 677 -19.09 -6.98 -45.00
CA ALA A 677 -20.28 -6.16 -44.72
C ALA A 677 -20.92 -5.65 -46.02
N ILE A 678 -22.21 -5.38 -45.98
CA ILE A 678 -22.96 -4.74 -47.06
C ILE A 678 -23.08 -3.24 -46.77
N ALA A 679 -22.75 -2.44 -47.78
CA ALA A 679 -22.74 -0.99 -47.71
C ALA A 679 -23.42 -0.35 -48.93
N VAL A 680 -23.71 0.94 -48.80
CA VAL A 680 -24.15 1.82 -49.87
C VAL A 680 -23.17 2.98 -50.01
N LYS A 681 -22.99 3.51 -51.22
CA LYS A 681 -22.03 4.60 -51.45
C LYS A 681 -22.70 5.96 -51.32
N SER A 682 -22.19 6.79 -50.43
CA SER A 682 -22.65 8.16 -50.19
C SER A 682 -21.55 9.14 -50.59
N LYS A 683 -21.69 9.75 -51.77
CA LYS A 683 -20.66 10.59 -52.44
C LYS A 683 -19.32 9.85 -52.55
N ASP A 684 -18.35 10.20 -51.70
CA ASP A 684 -17.01 9.62 -51.69
C ASP A 684 -16.85 8.47 -50.68
N SER A 685 -17.78 8.33 -49.72
CA SER A 685 -17.72 7.40 -48.57
C SER A 685 -18.63 6.18 -48.73
N TYR A 686 -18.36 5.12 -47.95
CA TYR A 686 -19.23 3.95 -47.84
C TYR A 686 -19.96 3.94 -46.50
N GLU A 687 -21.28 3.82 -46.54
CA GLU A 687 -22.15 3.65 -45.36
C GLU A 687 -22.46 2.16 -45.21
N ILE A 688 -21.93 1.51 -44.16
CA ILE A 688 -22.24 0.12 -43.83
C ILE A 688 -23.68 0.06 -43.28
N ILE A 689 -24.50 -0.76 -43.93
CA ILE A 689 -25.92 -0.95 -43.60
C ILE A 689 -26.24 -2.36 -43.08
N SER A 690 -25.27 -3.27 -43.03
CA SER A 690 -25.35 -4.54 -42.32
C SER A 690 -24.48 -4.57 -41.06
N ASP A 691 -24.58 -5.64 -40.28
CA ASP A 691 -23.52 -6.11 -39.39
C ASP A 691 -22.28 -6.60 -40.18
N CYS A 692 -21.17 -6.86 -39.48
CA CYS A 692 -19.89 -7.26 -40.05
C CYS A 692 -19.52 -8.67 -39.56
N GLN A 693 -19.48 -9.65 -40.47
CA GLN A 693 -19.25 -11.07 -40.15
C GLN A 693 -17.93 -11.58 -40.75
N PHE A 694 -17.29 -12.57 -40.11
CA PHE A 694 -16.26 -13.38 -40.79
C PHE A 694 -16.91 -14.37 -41.77
N ILE A 695 -16.11 -15.09 -42.54
CA ILE A 695 -16.59 -16.28 -43.27
C ILE A 695 -17.00 -17.35 -42.23
N GLU A 696 -18.19 -17.94 -42.42
CA GLU A 696 -18.75 -18.92 -41.48
C GLU A 696 -18.21 -20.34 -41.66
N ASN A 697 -17.77 -20.66 -42.87
CA ASN A 697 -17.23 -21.96 -43.28
C ASN A 697 -15.76 -21.84 -43.75
N PRO A 698 -14.82 -21.35 -42.92
CA PRO A 698 -13.41 -21.28 -43.30
C PRO A 698 -12.84 -22.66 -43.68
N ASP A 699 -13.41 -23.76 -43.17
CA ASP A 699 -13.10 -25.14 -43.59
C ASP A 699 -13.34 -25.43 -45.08
N SER A 700 -14.07 -24.57 -45.79
CA SER A 700 -14.15 -24.61 -47.26
C SER A 700 -12.80 -24.43 -47.97
N PHE A 701 -11.82 -23.81 -47.30
CA PHE A 701 -10.45 -23.62 -47.76
C PHE A 701 -9.52 -24.79 -47.41
N ALA A 702 -9.97 -25.78 -46.62
CA ALA A 702 -9.14 -26.90 -46.20
C ALA A 702 -8.75 -27.78 -47.40
N SER A 703 -7.55 -28.36 -47.34
CA SER A 703 -7.05 -29.22 -48.42
C SER A 703 -7.94 -30.46 -48.59
N LYS A 704 -8.32 -30.73 -49.85
CA LYS A 704 -9.16 -31.89 -50.22
C LYS A 704 -8.33 -33.16 -50.46
N GLU A 705 -7.02 -33.09 -50.30
CA GLU A 705 -6.11 -34.23 -50.47
C GLU A 705 -6.33 -35.32 -49.41
N ILE A 706 -6.10 -36.58 -49.78
CA ILE A 706 -6.37 -37.72 -48.89
C ILE A 706 -5.40 -37.81 -47.69
N THR A 707 -4.25 -37.15 -47.79
CA THR A 707 -3.28 -36.90 -46.70
C THR A 707 -3.75 -35.85 -45.69
N PHE A 708 -4.77 -35.06 -46.03
CA PHE A 708 -5.43 -34.10 -45.14
C PHE A 708 -6.82 -34.59 -44.67
N LYS A 709 -7.49 -35.46 -45.45
CA LYS A 709 -8.80 -36.02 -45.14
C LYS A 709 -8.88 -36.67 -43.76
N ASP A 710 -9.61 -36.00 -42.88
CA ASP A 710 -10.71 -36.42 -41.98
C ASP A 710 -10.88 -37.88 -41.48
N ASN A 711 -10.29 -38.92 -42.08
CA ASN A 711 -10.26 -40.29 -41.56
C ASN A 711 -9.29 -40.41 -40.37
N TYR A 712 -9.63 -39.78 -39.25
CA TYR A 712 -8.85 -39.82 -38.02
C TYR A 712 -9.68 -40.33 -36.84
N TRP A 713 -9.16 -41.33 -36.11
CA TRP A 713 -9.82 -41.86 -34.92
C TRP A 713 -9.91 -40.77 -33.84
N GLY A 714 -11.14 -40.40 -33.48
CA GLY A 714 -11.41 -39.18 -32.72
C GLY A 714 -12.87 -39.11 -32.29
N TYR A 715 -13.46 -37.91 -32.33
CA TYR A 715 -14.90 -37.68 -32.12
C TYR A 715 -15.63 -37.39 -33.45
N TYR A 716 -15.09 -37.88 -34.58
CA TYR A 716 -15.40 -37.40 -35.92
C TYR A 716 -15.75 -38.55 -36.88
N GLU A 717 -16.63 -38.27 -37.86
CA GLU A 717 -17.05 -39.18 -38.95
C GLU A 717 -17.49 -40.59 -38.52
N ASN A 718 -18.29 -40.67 -37.46
CA ASN A 718 -18.80 -41.91 -36.82
C ASN A 718 -17.76 -42.74 -36.06
N TYR A 719 -16.48 -42.33 -36.05
CA TYR A 719 -15.53 -42.79 -35.05
C TYR A 719 -15.70 -41.94 -33.80
N LYS A 720 -15.90 -42.61 -32.67
CA LYS A 720 -15.93 -42.00 -31.34
C LYS A 720 -14.96 -42.75 -30.45
N ILE A 721 -13.96 -42.04 -29.94
CA ILE A 721 -13.13 -42.48 -28.81
C ILE A 721 -14.07 -42.83 -27.66
N THR A 722 -14.04 -44.09 -27.21
CA THR A 722 -15.00 -44.64 -26.26
C THR A 722 -14.54 -44.45 -24.82
N SER A 723 -13.23 -44.54 -24.57
CA SER A 723 -12.62 -44.12 -23.31
C SER A 723 -12.60 -42.60 -23.19
N LYS A 724 -13.20 -42.04 -22.13
CA LYS A 724 -13.08 -40.61 -21.81
C LYS A 724 -11.81 -40.29 -21.00
N LYS A 725 -11.01 -41.29 -20.60
CA LYS A 725 -9.83 -41.08 -19.75
C LYS A 725 -8.80 -40.19 -20.43
N GLY A 726 -8.38 -39.15 -19.72
CA GLY A 726 -7.23 -38.36 -20.13
C GLY A 726 -6.35 -37.89 -18.99
N ILE A 727 -5.27 -37.21 -19.35
CA ILE A 727 -4.29 -36.65 -18.42
C ILE A 727 -3.64 -35.40 -19.03
N GLN A 728 -3.30 -34.43 -18.16
CA GLN A 728 -2.49 -33.28 -18.54
C GLN A 728 -1.00 -33.65 -18.57
N GLY A 729 -0.29 -33.26 -19.62
CA GLY A 729 1.14 -33.53 -19.82
C GLY A 729 1.45 -34.85 -20.55
N VAL A 730 2.74 -35.10 -20.79
CA VAL A 730 3.24 -36.13 -21.71
C VAL A 730 4.39 -36.96 -21.15
N SER A 731 4.16 -38.26 -21.00
CA SER A 731 5.14 -39.31 -20.67
C SER A 731 4.50 -40.67 -20.98
N ASP A 732 5.29 -41.65 -21.41
CA ASP A 732 4.88 -43.05 -21.57
C ASP A 732 4.08 -43.57 -20.36
N SER A 733 4.57 -43.22 -19.16
CA SER A 733 3.96 -43.60 -17.89
C SER A 733 2.58 -42.97 -17.64
N TYR A 734 2.21 -41.94 -18.41
CA TYR A 734 0.94 -41.21 -18.31
C TYR A 734 -0.04 -41.67 -19.41
N THR A 735 0.45 -41.94 -20.61
CA THR A 735 -0.38 -42.19 -21.79
C THR A 735 -0.65 -43.67 -22.04
N GLU A 736 0.35 -44.53 -21.81
CA GLU A 736 0.26 -45.98 -22.05
C GLU A 736 -0.16 -46.71 -20.77
N ASN A 737 0.60 -46.55 -19.69
CA ASN A 737 0.34 -47.27 -18.42
C ASN A 737 -1.03 -46.98 -17.78
N LEU A 738 -1.58 -45.77 -17.95
CA LEU A 738 -2.92 -45.41 -17.47
C LEU A 738 -4.03 -45.66 -18.49
N ARG A 739 -3.68 -46.06 -19.72
CA ARG A 739 -4.59 -46.21 -20.86
C ARG A 739 -5.39 -44.93 -21.15
N ALA A 740 -4.68 -43.79 -21.17
CA ALA A 740 -5.29 -42.48 -21.42
C ALA A 740 -5.43 -42.24 -22.93
N GLN A 741 -6.66 -41.95 -23.37
CA GLN A 741 -6.99 -41.63 -24.76
C GLN A 741 -7.16 -40.13 -25.03
N HIS A 742 -7.22 -39.30 -23.98
CA HIS A 742 -7.19 -37.85 -24.09
C HIS A 742 -5.91 -37.29 -23.46
N VAL A 743 -5.25 -36.36 -24.14
CA VAL A 743 -4.05 -35.69 -23.64
C VAL A 743 -4.22 -34.19 -23.76
N LEU A 744 -3.95 -33.46 -22.67
CA LEU A 744 -4.00 -32.00 -22.65
C LEU A 744 -2.59 -31.40 -22.50
N LEU A 745 -2.28 -30.46 -23.38
CA LEU A 745 -0.99 -29.79 -23.50
C LEU A 745 -1.17 -28.28 -23.30
N ASN A 746 -0.46 -27.72 -22.33
CA ASN A 746 -0.39 -26.27 -22.12
C ASN A 746 0.73 -25.71 -23.01
N VAL A 747 0.42 -24.71 -23.84
CA VAL A 747 1.36 -24.07 -24.76
C VAL A 747 1.30 -22.56 -24.58
N ASP A 748 2.43 -21.95 -24.24
CA ASP A 748 2.53 -20.50 -24.02
C ASP A 748 2.84 -19.77 -25.34
N ILE A 749 2.01 -18.77 -25.67
CA ILE A 749 2.13 -17.93 -26.85
C ILE A 749 3.44 -17.13 -26.86
N GLU A 750 3.99 -16.76 -25.69
CA GLU A 750 5.28 -16.07 -25.64
C GLU A 750 6.47 -16.96 -26.02
N ASP A 751 6.33 -18.30 -25.94
CA ASP A 751 7.31 -19.26 -26.46
C ASP A 751 7.08 -19.59 -27.95
N LEU A 752 6.03 -19.05 -28.57
CA LEU A 752 5.70 -19.24 -29.98
C LEU A 752 6.07 -18.05 -30.88
N VAL A 753 6.37 -16.87 -30.33
CA VAL A 753 6.52 -15.61 -31.09
C VAL A 753 7.86 -14.95 -30.79
N TRP A 754 8.56 -14.47 -31.82
CA TRP A 754 9.73 -13.62 -31.66
C TRP A 754 9.67 -12.33 -32.50
N THR A 755 10.44 -11.33 -32.10
CA THR A 755 10.44 -9.99 -32.72
C THR A 755 11.34 -9.89 -33.97
N SER A 756 12.30 -10.81 -34.12
CA SER A 756 13.29 -10.85 -35.19
C SER A 756 13.67 -12.28 -35.60
N SER A 757 14.60 -12.43 -36.55
CA SER A 757 15.25 -13.72 -36.81
C SER A 757 15.99 -14.21 -35.55
N TYR A 758 15.76 -15.45 -35.14
CA TYR A 758 16.38 -16.08 -33.97
C TYR A 758 16.42 -17.62 -34.13
N PRO A 759 17.46 -18.34 -33.64
CA PRO A 759 17.51 -19.79 -33.73
C PRO A 759 16.30 -20.49 -33.08
N GLY A 760 15.73 -21.48 -33.77
CA GLY A 760 14.49 -22.14 -33.34
C GLY A 760 13.20 -21.40 -33.73
N TYR A 761 13.30 -20.27 -34.44
CA TYR A 761 12.17 -19.53 -35.00
C TYR A 761 12.28 -19.39 -36.52
N VAL A 762 11.19 -19.64 -37.23
CA VAL A 762 11.10 -19.59 -38.70
C VAL A 762 10.37 -18.32 -39.18
N PRO A 763 10.77 -17.74 -40.31
CA PRO A 763 10.09 -16.59 -40.90
C PRO A 763 8.75 -16.98 -41.51
N TYR A 764 7.70 -16.23 -41.20
CA TYR A 764 6.35 -16.44 -41.70
C TYR A 764 5.78 -15.16 -42.33
N THR A 765 5.44 -15.20 -43.62
CA THR A 765 4.90 -14.03 -44.33
C THR A 765 3.38 -14.00 -44.29
N TYR A 766 2.82 -12.89 -43.81
CA TYR A 766 1.39 -12.62 -43.75
C TYR A 766 1.08 -11.14 -44.03
N LYS A 767 0.13 -10.87 -44.94
CA LYS A 767 -0.26 -9.50 -45.39
C LYS A 767 0.96 -8.59 -45.70
N GLY A 768 1.99 -9.14 -46.35
CA GLY A 768 3.21 -8.41 -46.73
C GLY A 768 4.23 -8.15 -45.60
N LYS A 769 3.98 -8.61 -44.37
CA LYS A 769 4.93 -8.53 -43.25
C LYS A 769 5.47 -9.92 -42.91
N THR A 770 6.76 -10.00 -42.62
CA THR A 770 7.39 -11.18 -42.02
C THR A 770 7.23 -11.14 -40.49
N TYR A 771 6.79 -12.25 -39.92
CA TYR A 771 6.75 -12.57 -38.50
C TYR A 771 7.76 -13.69 -38.24
N TYR A 772 8.12 -13.93 -36.98
CA TYR A 772 8.99 -15.04 -36.60
C TYR A 772 8.28 -15.88 -35.54
N PHE A 773 8.06 -17.15 -35.84
CA PHE A 773 7.36 -18.09 -34.96
C PHE A 773 8.22 -19.30 -34.67
N SER A 774 8.03 -19.94 -33.51
CA SER A 774 8.75 -21.18 -33.15
C SER A 774 8.65 -22.19 -34.29
N ASP A 775 9.71 -22.97 -34.56
CA ASP A 775 9.71 -23.99 -35.61
C ASP A 775 8.75 -25.19 -35.35
N LEU A 776 8.17 -25.23 -34.15
CA LEU A 776 7.23 -26.24 -33.64
C LEU A 776 7.74 -27.69 -33.68
N GLN A 777 9.02 -27.96 -34.00
CA GLN A 777 9.52 -29.31 -34.29
C GLN A 777 9.24 -30.30 -33.15
N ALA A 778 9.51 -29.90 -31.91
CA ALA A 778 9.27 -30.72 -30.72
C ALA A 778 7.77 -30.95 -30.44
N LEU A 779 6.92 -29.94 -30.64
CA LEU A 779 5.48 -30.04 -30.44
C LEU A 779 4.82 -30.93 -31.51
N LYS A 780 5.19 -30.72 -32.78
CA LYS A 780 4.78 -31.55 -33.92
C LYS A 780 5.17 -33.01 -33.72
N LYS A 781 6.43 -33.29 -33.33
CA LYS A 781 6.88 -34.64 -32.99
C LYS A 781 6.06 -35.26 -31.84
N THR A 782 5.79 -34.49 -30.79
CA THR A 782 5.01 -34.95 -29.64
C THR A 782 3.58 -35.35 -30.05
N ILE A 783 2.90 -34.52 -30.84
CA ILE A 783 1.55 -34.83 -31.35
C ILE A 783 1.58 -36.05 -32.28
N TYR A 784 2.56 -36.13 -33.18
CA TYR A 784 2.80 -37.25 -34.08
C TYR A 784 2.96 -38.59 -33.34
N ASP A 785 3.73 -38.60 -32.25
CA ASP A 785 3.95 -39.78 -31.41
C ASP A 785 2.69 -40.15 -30.60
N LEU A 786 2.01 -39.17 -29.99
CA LEU A 786 0.73 -39.35 -29.27
C LEU A 786 -0.39 -39.93 -30.15
N HIS A 787 -0.37 -39.57 -31.44
CA HIS A 787 -1.27 -40.10 -32.45
C HIS A 787 -0.96 -41.55 -32.87
N GLY A 788 0.14 -42.13 -32.38
CA GLY A 788 0.54 -43.51 -32.64
C GLY A 788 1.44 -43.72 -33.86
N TRP A 789 1.95 -42.64 -34.48
CA TRP A 789 2.74 -42.73 -35.73
C TRP A 789 4.26 -42.86 -35.52
N GLY A 790 4.75 -42.73 -34.29
CA GLY A 790 6.16 -42.92 -33.92
C GLY A 790 6.67 -44.35 -34.17
N SER A 791 7.98 -44.52 -34.30
CA SER A 791 8.60 -45.84 -34.48
C SER A 791 8.67 -46.65 -33.18
N SER A 792 8.73 -47.98 -33.30
CA SER A 792 8.87 -48.92 -32.17
C SER A 792 10.19 -48.78 -31.38
N GLU A 793 11.18 -48.07 -31.93
CA GLU A 793 12.45 -47.76 -31.25
C GLU A 793 12.44 -46.38 -30.56
N GLY A 794 11.32 -45.64 -30.58
CA GLY A 794 11.30 -44.26 -30.08
C GLY A 794 9.96 -43.56 -29.87
N ASN A 795 8.82 -44.25 -29.88
CA ASN A 795 7.56 -43.65 -29.43
C ASN A 795 7.50 -43.63 -27.89
N ALA A 796 7.81 -42.46 -27.31
CA ALA A 796 7.84 -42.25 -25.86
C ALA A 796 6.45 -42.13 -25.21
N TYR A 797 5.36 -42.46 -25.91
CA TYR A 797 3.98 -42.32 -25.43
C TYR A 797 3.07 -43.54 -25.72
N GLY A 798 3.64 -44.65 -26.20
CA GLY A 798 2.93 -45.91 -26.47
C GLY A 798 2.58 -46.17 -27.94
N GLU A 799 2.71 -47.42 -28.39
CA GLU A 799 2.49 -47.80 -29.80
C GLU A 799 1.02 -48.02 -30.17
N LYS A 800 0.68 -47.86 -31.47
CA LYS A 800 -0.59 -48.30 -32.10
C LYS A 800 -1.90 -47.69 -31.57
N HIS A 801 -1.87 -46.93 -30.49
CA HIS A 801 -3.02 -46.23 -29.92
C HIS A 801 -3.06 -44.75 -30.36
N THR A 802 -4.21 -44.33 -30.86
CA THR A 802 -4.46 -42.96 -31.35
C THR A 802 -5.17 -42.13 -30.27
N ARG A 803 -4.50 -41.08 -29.79
CA ARG A 803 -4.99 -40.23 -28.70
C ARG A 803 -5.53 -38.90 -29.20
N ASN A 804 -6.55 -38.40 -28.52
CA ASN A 804 -7.14 -37.09 -28.75
C ASN A 804 -6.27 -36.00 -28.09
N VAL A 805 -5.63 -35.15 -28.88
CA VAL A 805 -4.80 -34.05 -28.36
C VAL A 805 -5.60 -32.76 -28.23
N THR A 806 -5.58 -32.21 -27.02
CA THR A 806 -6.10 -30.89 -26.66
C THR A 806 -4.93 -29.95 -26.38
N ILE A 807 -4.89 -28.78 -27.02
CA ILE A 807 -3.99 -27.70 -26.61
C ILE A 807 -4.78 -26.64 -25.84
N VAL A 808 -4.19 -26.13 -24.77
CA VAL A 808 -4.58 -24.86 -24.14
C VAL A 808 -3.55 -23.81 -24.52
N LEU A 809 -3.97 -22.79 -25.28
CA LEU A 809 -3.14 -21.65 -25.65
C LEU A 809 -3.19 -20.61 -24.54
N LEU A 810 -2.03 -20.38 -23.92
CA LEU A 810 -1.84 -19.52 -22.75
C LEU A 810 -0.97 -18.32 -23.14
N LEU A 811 -0.99 -17.25 -22.35
CA LEU A 811 -0.15 -16.07 -22.57
C LEU A 811 0.40 -15.63 -21.23
N SER A 812 1.62 -16.04 -20.88
CA SER A 812 2.30 -15.49 -19.69
C SER A 812 2.94 -14.13 -20.02
N TRP A 813 3.72 -13.60 -19.08
CA TRP A 813 4.58 -12.44 -19.31
C TRP A 813 6.02 -12.76 -18.91
N LYS A 814 6.68 -13.49 -19.80
CA LYS A 814 8.05 -13.97 -19.69
C LYS A 814 9.03 -12.96 -20.29
N TYR A 815 8.70 -12.38 -21.45
CA TYR A 815 9.59 -11.50 -22.23
C TYR A 815 9.00 -10.09 -22.41
N ASP A 816 9.67 -9.06 -21.87
CA ASP A 816 9.14 -7.69 -21.90
C ASP A 816 8.98 -7.10 -23.31
N GLU A 817 9.75 -7.57 -24.29
CA GLU A 817 9.60 -7.17 -25.70
C GLU A 817 8.33 -7.73 -26.35
N LEU A 818 7.73 -8.79 -25.80
CA LEU A 818 6.48 -9.39 -26.25
C LEU A 818 5.25 -8.85 -25.50
N SER A 819 5.43 -8.02 -24.46
CA SER A 819 4.34 -7.41 -23.68
C SER A 819 3.30 -6.63 -24.51
N TYR A 820 3.61 -6.26 -25.77
CA TYR A 820 2.62 -5.71 -26.70
C TYR A 820 1.49 -6.71 -27.05
N LEU A 821 1.72 -8.01 -26.93
CA LEU A 821 0.73 -9.07 -27.08
C LEU A 821 -0.30 -9.08 -25.93
N ILE A 822 0.08 -8.60 -24.75
CA ILE A 822 -0.82 -8.45 -23.59
C ILE A 822 -1.67 -7.19 -23.77
N HIS A 823 -2.97 -7.29 -23.45
CA HIS A 823 -3.89 -6.16 -23.56
C HIS A 823 -3.42 -4.96 -22.70
N PRO A 824 -3.40 -3.71 -23.20
CA PRO A 824 -2.83 -2.55 -22.49
C PRO A 824 -3.31 -2.40 -21.05
N ASP A 825 -4.61 -2.61 -20.82
CA ASP A 825 -5.24 -2.40 -19.52
C ASP A 825 -4.92 -3.53 -18.51
N ALA A 826 -4.34 -4.64 -19.00
CA ALA A 826 -3.84 -5.79 -18.24
C ALA A 826 -2.29 -5.80 -18.08
N ARG A 827 -1.57 -4.75 -18.51
CA ARG A 827 -0.11 -4.70 -18.46
C ARG A 827 0.44 -4.39 -17.05
N THR A 828 0.14 -5.24 -16.07
CA THR A 828 0.77 -5.27 -14.74
C THR A 828 1.50 -6.60 -14.50
N LYS A 829 2.82 -6.62 -14.74
CA LYS A 829 3.64 -7.85 -14.70
C LYS A 829 3.67 -8.49 -13.31
N GLY A 830 3.47 -9.81 -13.27
CA GLY A 830 3.51 -10.60 -12.03
C GLY A 830 2.18 -10.67 -11.26
N THR A 831 1.11 -10.05 -11.76
CA THR A 831 -0.21 -10.07 -11.09
C THR A 831 -0.89 -11.44 -11.20
N ALA A 832 -0.63 -12.15 -12.29
CA ALA A 832 -1.24 -13.43 -12.64
C ALA A 832 -0.26 -14.32 -13.41
N SER A 833 -0.60 -15.61 -13.51
CA SER A 833 0.14 -16.58 -14.33
C SER A 833 0.00 -16.29 -15.83
N TYR A 834 -1.22 -15.93 -16.27
CA TYR A 834 -1.53 -15.64 -17.66
C TYR A 834 -2.40 -14.38 -17.81
N TYR A 835 -2.40 -13.81 -19.01
CA TYR A 835 -2.90 -12.48 -19.32
C TYR A 835 -3.88 -12.48 -20.50
N SER A 836 -4.71 -11.44 -20.58
CA SER A 836 -5.60 -11.19 -21.71
C SER A 836 -4.83 -10.87 -22.99
N LEU A 837 -5.16 -11.57 -24.08
CA LEU A 837 -4.65 -11.30 -25.42
C LEU A 837 -5.09 -9.90 -25.89
N ASN A 838 -4.24 -9.21 -26.63
CA ASN A 838 -4.50 -7.84 -27.10
C ASN A 838 -5.17 -7.78 -28.48
N MET A 839 -6.50 -7.63 -28.54
CA MET A 839 -7.21 -7.34 -29.80
C MET A 839 -7.31 -5.84 -30.10
N LYS A 840 -7.06 -4.98 -29.10
CA LYS A 840 -7.11 -3.50 -29.17
C LYS A 840 -6.03 -2.95 -30.08
N ASP A 841 -4.76 -3.28 -29.83
CA ASP A 841 -3.64 -2.77 -30.64
C ASP A 841 -3.51 -3.51 -31.98
N ASP A 842 -3.49 -2.74 -33.06
CA ASP A 842 -3.33 -3.22 -34.44
C ASP A 842 -2.14 -4.16 -34.65
N THR A 843 -0.99 -3.85 -34.03
CA THR A 843 0.25 -4.65 -34.15
C THR A 843 0.07 -6.03 -33.52
N ALA A 844 -0.55 -6.10 -32.34
CA ALA A 844 -0.76 -7.35 -31.62
C ALA A 844 -1.79 -8.23 -32.34
N ARG A 845 -2.95 -7.66 -32.70
CA ARG A 845 -3.99 -8.36 -33.46
C ARG A 845 -3.46 -8.94 -34.78
N LYS A 846 -2.63 -8.18 -35.51
CA LYS A 846 -1.97 -8.65 -36.76
C LYS A 846 -0.92 -9.73 -36.50
N THR A 847 -0.24 -9.75 -35.35
CA THR A 847 0.58 -10.90 -34.92
C THR A 847 -0.28 -12.13 -34.60
N TYR A 848 -1.43 -11.98 -33.94
CA TYR A 848 -2.35 -13.09 -33.68
C TYR A 848 -2.98 -13.66 -34.95
N GLU A 849 -3.41 -12.81 -35.91
CA GLU A 849 -3.85 -13.25 -37.25
C GLU A 849 -2.79 -14.12 -37.94
N ALA A 850 -1.52 -13.70 -37.89
CA ALA A 850 -0.41 -14.46 -38.48
C ALA A 850 -0.11 -15.76 -37.71
N LEU A 851 -0.08 -15.72 -36.38
CA LEU A 851 0.19 -16.86 -35.51
C LEU A 851 -0.88 -17.94 -35.64
N PHE A 852 -2.16 -17.56 -35.63
CA PHE A 852 -3.26 -18.53 -35.76
C PHE A 852 -3.35 -19.12 -37.18
N CYS A 853 -2.96 -18.37 -38.22
CA CYS A 853 -2.77 -18.96 -39.55
C CYS A 853 -1.62 -19.98 -39.58
N TYR A 854 -0.48 -19.65 -38.94
CA TYR A 854 0.70 -20.52 -38.87
C TYR A 854 0.42 -21.81 -38.08
N LEU A 855 -0.19 -21.69 -36.89
CA LEU A 855 -0.61 -22.82 -36.08
C LEU A 855 -1.63 -23.70 -36.81
N GLY A 856 -2.55 -23.11 -37.57
CA GLY A 856 -3.47 -23.87 -38.44
C GLY A 856 -2.73 -24.65 -39.54
N GLU A 857 -1.71 -24.06 -40.15
CA GLU A 857 -0.92 -24.69 -41.23
C GLU A 857 -0.04 -25.83 -40.71
N GLU A 858 0.62 -25.64 -39.57
CA GLU A 858 1.56 -26.62 -39.01
C GLU A 858 0.88 -27.70 -38.16
N LEU A 859 -0.17 -27.36 -37.42
CA LEU A 859 -0.88 -28.25 -36.48
C LEU A 859 -2.31 -28.63 -36.95
N GLY A 860 -2.61 -28.40 -38.23
CA GLY A 860 -3.79 -28.93 -38.93
C GLY A 860 -3.51 -30.20 -39.76
N GLN A 861 -2.23 -30.53 -39.99
CA GLN A 861 -1.75 -31.68 -40.77
C GLN A 861 -2.21 -33.00 -40.14
N MET A 862 -2.69 -33.98 -40.91
CA MET A 862 -3.35 -35.20 -40.38
C MET A 862 -2.60 -35.90 -39.24
N LYS A 863 -1.27 -36.06 -39.36
CA LYS A 863 -0.46 -36.74 -38.35
C LYS A 863 -0.05 -35.85 -37.17
N GLU A 864 -0.03 -34.53 -37.34
CA GLU A 864 0.37 -33.54 -36.32
C GLU A 864 -0.83 -32.70 -35.84
N ARG A 865 -2.06 -33.20 -36.06
CA ARG A 865 -3.31 -32.43 -35.89
C ARG A 865 -3.71 -32.25 -34.43
N VAL A 866 -3.89 -31.01 -34.00
CA VAL A 866 -4.53 -30.73 -32.71
C VAL A 866 -6.05 -30.84 -32.86
N ASN A 867 -6.68 -31.73 -32.09
CA ASN A 867 -8.11 -32.02 -32.23
C ASN A 867 -9.00 -31.02 -31.48
N ASN A 868 -8.55 -30.53 -30.33
CA ASN A 868 -9.27 -29.57 -29.49
C ASN A 868 -8.36 -28.38 -29.16
N TRP A 869 -8.88 -27.17 -29.30
CA TRP A 869 -8.17 -25.92 -29.05
C TRP A 869 -8.90 -25.13 -27.97
N THR A 870 -8.29 -24.99 -26.80
CA THR A 870 -8.76 -24.12 -25.73
C THR A 870 -7.96 -22.82 -25.79
N LEU A 871 -8.63 -21.66 -25.69
CA LEU A 871 -7.97 -20.36 -25.65
C LEU A 871 -8.08 -19.77 -24.24
N GLY A 872 -6.94 -19.49 -23.60
CA GLY A 872 -6.88 -19.09 -22.19
C GLY A 872 -7.21 -20.24 -21.22
N ASN A 873 -6.98 -19.99 -19.93
CA ASN A 873 -7.37 -20.86 -18.83
C ASN A 873 -8.34 -20.12 -17.91
N GLU A 874 -9.42 -20.78 -17.49
CA GLU A 874 -10.40 -20.30 -16.50
C GLU A 874 -10.74 -18.81 -16.71
N VAL A 875 -11.23 -18.47 -17.89
CA VAL A 875 -11.33 -17.08 -18.35
C VAL A 875 -12.38 -16.26 -17.61
N ASN A 876 -13.28 -16.90 -16.85
CA ASN A 876 -14.12 -16.20 -15.88
C ASN A 876 -13.33 -15.79 -14.61
N SER A 877 -12.36 -16.59 -14.15
CA SER A 877 -11.41 -16.25 -13.07
C SER A 877 -10.25 -15.37 -13.56
N CYS A 878 -10.63 -14.28 -14.22
CA CYS A 878 -9.73 -13.34 -14.90
C CYS A 878 -8.87 -12.46 -13.97
N ASN A 879 -8.89 -12.65 -12.65
CA ASN A 879 -7.96 -11.95 -11.75
C ASN A 879 -6.70 -12.77 -11.46
N ILE A 880 -6.72 -14.10 -11.69
CA ILE A 880 -5.60 -15.01 -11.37
C ILE A 880 -5.15 -15.82 -12.60
N TRP A 881 -6.08 -16.26 -13.46
CA TRP A 881 -5.78 -17.22 -14.53
C TRP A 881 -5.87 -16.65 -15.94
N ASN A 882 -6.49 -15.48 -16.14
CA ASN A 882 -6.45 -14.76 -17.40
C ASN A 882 -6.57 -13.24 -17.22
N TYR A 883 -5.52 -12.61 -16.68
CA TYR A 883 -5.56 -11.23 -16.18
C TYR A 883 -6.15 -10.23 -17.16
N SER A 884 -7.26 -9.62 -16.77
CA SER A 884 -8.00 -8.61 -17.54
C SER A 884 -7.65 -7.16 -17.14
N GLY A 885 -7.10 -6.98 -15.93
CA GLY A 885 -6.75 -5.68 -15.38
C GLY A 885 -7.95 -4.73 -15.30
N ASN A 886 -7.80 -3.52 -15.80
CA ASN A 886 -8.84 -2.47 -15.68
C ASN A 886 -9.95 -2.54 -16.75
N MET A 887 -10.07 -3.64 -17.50
CA MET A 887 -11.17 -3.82 -18.46
C MET A 887 -12.52 -4.01 -17.73
N THR A 888 -13.58 -3.39 -18.22
CA THR A 888 -14.94 -3.78 -17.81
C THR A 888 -15.25 -5.19 -18.30
N PHE A 889 -16.20 -5.86 -17.64
CA PHE A 889 -16.68 -7.19 -18.01
C PHE A 889 -16.96 -7.33 -19.51
N GLU A 890 -17.76 -6.42 -20.06
CA GLU A 890 -18.18 -6.44 -21.47
C GLU A 890 -16.98 -6.30 -22.42
N ASN A 891 -16.06 -5.39 -22.10
CA ASN A 891 -14.86 -5.14 -22.90
C ASN A 891 -13.92 -6.36 -22.86
N TYR A 892 -13.77 -7.00 -21.70
CA TYR A 892 -12.96 -8.18 -21.55
C TYR A 892 -13.53 -9.37 -22.32
N VAL A 893 -14.81 -9.72 -22.14
CA VAL A 893 -15.43 -10.85 -22.85
C VAL A 893 -15.48 -10.59 -24.37
N THR A 894 -15.71 -9.35 -24.79
CA THR A 894 -15.66 -8.94 -26.21
C THR A 894 -14.25 -9.10 -26.79
N ASN A 895 -13.21 -8.64 -26.08
CA ASN A 895 -11.81 -8.80 -26.49
C ASN A 895 -11.43 -10.28 -26.60
N TYR A 896 -11.84 -11.11 -25.63
CA TYR A 896 -11.64 -12.56 -25.66
C TYR A 896 -12.37 -13.22 -26.84
N ALA A 897 -13.65 -12.90 -27.06
CA ALA A 897 -14.44 -13.46 -28.15
C ALA A 897 -13.89 -13.08 -29.54
N LEU A 898 -13.34 -11.87 -29.71
CA LEU A 898 -12.64 -11.48 -30.94
C LEU A 898 -11.38 -12.33 -31.18
N ALA A 899 -10.58 -12.59 -30.15
CA ALA A 899 -9.42 -13.48 -30.25
C ALA A 899 -9.85 -14.93 -30.59
N PHE A 900 -10.94 -15.39 -29.99
CA PHE A 900 -11.53 -16.70 -30.21
C PHE A 900 -12.04 -16.88 -31.67
N GLN A 901 -12.69 -15.84 -32.23
CA GLN A 901 -13.08 -15.81 -33.64
C GLN A 901 -11.87 -15.88 -34.57
N LEU A 902 -10.79 -15.14 -34.29
CA LEU A 902 -9.56 -15.21 -35.10
C LEU A 902 -8.89 -16.58 -35.03
N LEU A 903 -8.86 -17.21 -33.85
CA LEU A 903 -8.35 -18.58 -33.72
C LEU A 903 -9.15 -19.54 -34.62
N ASN A 904 -10.48 -19.41 -34.66
CA ASN A 904 -11.33 -20.22 -35.55
C ASN A 904 -10.96 -20.01 -37.04
N GLN A 905 -10.84 -18.76 -37.48
CA GLN A 905 -10.50 -18.45 -38.88
C GLN A 905 -9.09 -18.93 -39.27
N GLY A 906 -8.15 -19.04 -38.32
CA GLY A 906 -6.82 -19.59 -38.54
C GLY A 906 -6.80 -21.12 -38.61
N ILE A 907 -7.38 -21.78 -37.59
CA ILE A 907 -7.35 -23.24 -37.43
C ILE A 907 -8.30 -23.96 -38.38
N LYS A 908 -9.58 -23.54 -38.48
CA LYS A 908 -10.56 -24.25 -39.32
C LYS A 908 -10.25 -24.15 -40.81
N ARG A 909 -9.52 -23.11 -41.25
CA ARG A 909 -9.12 -22.93 -42.66
C ARG A 909 -8.32 -24.10 -43.22
N THR A 910 -7.60 -24.85 -42.38
CA THR A 910 -6.72 -25.94 -42.84
C THR A 910 -7.29 -27.34 -42.59
N ALA A 911 -8.23 -27.48 -41.65
CA ALA A 911 -8.95 -28.72 -41.38
C ALA A 911 -10.33 -28.46 -40.79
N LYS A 912 -11.33 -29.27 -41.19
CA LYS A 912 -12.71 -29.16 -40.69
C LYS A 912 -12.89 -29.69 -39.26
N SER A 913 -12.13 -30.72 -38.91
CA SER A 913 -12.29 -31.50 -37.67
C SER A 913 -11.94 -30.77 -36.34
N PRO A 914 -10.96 -29.85 -36.23
CA PRO A 914 -10.62 -29.23 -34.95
C PRO A 914 -11.79 -28.53 -34.25
N ARG A 915 -11.97 -28.74 -32.95
CA ARG A 915 -12.99 -28.08 -32.10
C ARG A 915 -12.37 -26.98 -31.26
N LEU A 916 -13.08 -25.89 -31.05
CA LEU A 916 -12.64 -24.78 -30.18
C LEU A 916 -13.45 -24.76 -28.88
N PHE A 917 -12.78 -24.42 -27.77
CA PHE A 917 -13.29 -24.48 -26.41
C PHE A 917 -12.96 -23.20 -25.62
N ILE A 918 -13.94 -22.62 -24.94
CA ILE A 918 -13.69 -21.65 -23.86
C ILE A 918 -13.34 -22.42 -22.58
N SER A 919 -12.49 -21.87 -21.70
CA SER A 919 -12.14 -22.51 -20.42
C SER A 919 -12.84 -21.83 -19.25
N LEU A 920 -13.58 -22.57 -18.42
CA LEU A 920 -14.28 -22.05 -17.24
C LEU A 920 -13.96 -22.90 -16.00
N ASP A 921 -13.91 -22.26 -14.84
CA ASP A 921 -13.73 -22.91 -13.54
C ASP A 921 -15.07 -23.46 -12.97
N HIS A 922 -15.04 -23.99 -11.74
CA HIS A 922 -16.21 -24.51 -11.03
C HIS A 922 -17.15 -23.44 -10.45
N CYS A 923 -16.79 -22.14 -10.50
CA CYS A 923 -17.56 -21.05 -9.92
C CYS A 923 -18.70 -20.65 -10.87
N TRP A 924 -19.96 -20.91 -10.48
CA TRP A 924 -21.11 -20.82 -11.41
C TRP A 924 -21.98 -19.57 -11.21
N ASN A 925 -22.56 -19.35 -10.02
CA ASN A 925 -23.22 -18.08 -9.63
C ASN A 925 -22.45 -17.36 -8.50
N THR A 926 -21.18 -17.72 -8.33
CA THR A 926 -20.21 -17.08 -7.44
C THR A 926 -18.92 -16.87 -8.23
N ALA A 927 -17.99 -16.10 -7.68
CA ALA A 927 -16.67 -15.94 -8.27
C ALA A 927 -15.63 -15.83 -7.14
N ASP A 928 -14.66 -16.74 -7.14
CA ASP A 928 -13.54 -16.67 -6.19
C ASP A 928 -12.48 -15.66 -6.68
N ALA A 929 -12.35 -15.46 -8.01
CA ALA A 929 -11.27 -14.64 -8.61
C ALA A 929 -11.62 -13.94 -9.95
N GLY A 930 -12.76 -13.26 -10.05
CA GLY A 930 -13.13 -12.51 -11.25
C GLY A 930 -14.64 -12.41 -11.43
N TYR A 931 -15.14 -13.05 -12.48
CA TYR A 931 -16.54 -13.13 -12.84
C TYR A 931 -17.07 -14.56 -12.68
N THR A 932 -18.38 -14.69 -12.52
CA THR A 932 -19.06 -15.99 -12.43
C THR A 932 -19.01 -16.72 -13.78
N GLY A 933 -18.84 -18.04 -13.76
CA GLY A 933 -18.81 -18.85 -14.98
C GLY A 933 -20.11 -18.75 -15.78
N LYS A 934 -21.26 -18.57 -15.11
CA LYS A 934 -22.55 -18.37 -15.77
C LYS A 934 -22.64 -17.03 -16.50
N GLU A 935 -22.30 -15.91 -15.85
CA GLU A 935 -22.42 -14.59 -16.50
C GLU A 935 -21.45 -14.46 -17.69
N PHE A 936 -20.23 -14.98 -17.54
CA PHE A 936 -19.24 -15.04 -18.63
C PHE A 936 -19.80 -15.84 -19.81
N LEU A 937 -20.32 -17.05 -19.56
CA LEU A 937 -20.91 -17.90 -20.59
C LEU A 937 -22.10 -17.23 -21.28
N ASP A 938 -22.99 -16.57 -20.53
CA ASP A 938 -24.17 -15.90 -21.06
C ASP A 938 -23.80 -14.75 -21.99
N TYR A 939 -22.85 -13.89 -21.58
CA TYR A 939 -22.38 -12.78 -22.40
C TYR A 939 -21.59 -13.28 -23.62
N PHE A 940 -20.69 -14.26 -23.44
CA PHE A 940 -19.95 -14.87 -24.53
C PHE A 940 -20.89 -15.51 -25.57
N ALA A 941 -21.85 -16.32 -25.13
CA ALA A 941 -22.81 -16.97 -26.02
C ALA A 941 -23.66 -15.95 -26.78
N LYS A 942 -24.13 -14.89 -26.12
CA LYS A 942 -24.84 -13.76 -26.75
C LYS A 942 -23.98 -13.08 -27.82
N TYR A 943 -22.77 -12.67 -27.46
CA TYR A 943 -21.88 -11.95 -28.37
C TYR A 943 -21.49 -12.82 -29.57
N MET A 944 -21.24 -14.12 -29.35
CA MET A 944 -20.97 -15.07 -30.43
C MET A 944 -22.19 -15.29 -31.33
N ASP A 945 -23.41 -15.26 -30.81
CA ASP A 945 -24.62 -15.29 -31.65
C ASP A 945 -24.79 -14.01 -32.48
N GLU A 946 -24.54 -12.84 -31.88
CA GLU A 946 -24.64 -11.55 -32.55
C GLU A 946 -23.56 -11.31 -33.62
N THR A 947 -22.36 -11.91 -33.46
CA THR A 947 -21.17 -11.57 -34.28
C THR A 947 -20.49 -12.75 -34.99
N ALA A 948 -20.95 -13.98 -34.77
CA ALA A 948 -20.52 -15.19 -35.44
C ALA A 948 -21.56 -16.34 -35.30
N PRO A 949 -22.86 -16.16 -35.65
CA PRO A 949 -23.95 -17.08 -35.29
C PRO A 949 -23.77 -18.53 -35.77
N CYS A 950 -23.06 -18.74 -36.88
CA CYS A 950 -22.77 -20.04 -37.45
C CYS A 950 -21.52 -20.72 -36.87
N MET A 951 -20.71 -20.02 -36.09
CA MET A 951 -19.45 -20.54 -35.54
C MET A 951 -19.70 -21.50 -34.36
N GLN A 952 -19.17 -22.71 -34.48
CA GLN A 952 -19.22 -23.70 -33.41
C GLN A 952 -18.19 -23.41 -32.31
N TRP A 953 -18.63 -23.49 -31.07
CA TRP A 953 -17.80 -23.36 -29.87
C TRP A 953 -18.29 -24.35 -28.80
N ASN A 954 -17.41 -24.67 -27.85
CA ASN A 954 -17.61 -25.71 -26.84
C ASN A 954 -17.06 -25.22 -25.49
N VAL A 955 -17.25 -26.00 -24.42
CA VAL A 955 -16.79 -25.64 -23.07
C VAL A 955 -15.76 -26.64 -22.56
N ASN A 956 -14.57 -26.16 -22.23
CA ASN A 956 -13.65 -26.83 -21.33
C ASN A 956 -13.99 -26.37 -19.91
N TYR A 957 -14.35 -27.31 -19.04
CA TYR A 957 -14.85 -27.01 -17.69
C TYR A 957 -14.00 -27.72 -16.64
N HIS A 958 -13.71 -27.05 -15.52
CA HIS A 958 -12.90 -27.60 -14.42
C HIS A 958 -13.77 -27.80 -13.16
N PRO A 959 -14.56 -28.90 -13.05
CA PRO A 959 -15.59 -29.09 -12.03
C PRO A 959 -15.03 -29.58 -10.68
N TYR A 960 -14.09 -28.82 -10.11
CA TYR A 960 -13.54 -29.11 -8.79
C TYR A 960 -14.60 -29.09 -7.67
N SER A 961 -14.32 -29.80 -6.58
CA SER A 961 -15.11 -29.75 -5.35
C SER A 961 -15.04 -28.38 -4.68
N GLN A 962 -16.04 -28.03 -3.85
CA GLN A 962 -15.95 -26.87 -2.96
C GLN A 962 -16.01 -27.29 -1.48
N PRO A 963 -15.05 -26.88 -0.63
CA PRO A 963 -13.76 -26.29 -0.99
C PRO A 963 -12.89 -27.25 -1.82
N LEU A 964 -11.87 -26.75 -2.52
CA LEU A 964 -10.98 -27.54 -3.40
C LEU A 964 -10.32 -28.76 -2.71
N THR A 965 -10.13 -28.69 -1.38
CA THR A 965 -9.58 -29.80 -0.57
C THR A 965 -10.57 -30.94 -0.34
N ARG A 966 -11.85 -30.78 -0.68
CA ARG A 966 -12.90 -31.77 -0.45
C ARG A 966 -12.85 -32.90 -1.47
N THR A 967 -12.74 -34.12 -0.98
CA THR A 967 -12.64 -35.32 -1.83
C THR A 967 -13.98 -36.06 -1.97
N ASP A 968 -14.84 -36.02 -0.95
CA ASP A 968 -16.15 -36.70 -0.94
C ASP A 968 -17.27 -35.84 -1.56
N PHE A 969 -17.08 -35.41 -2.82
CA PHE A 969 -17.96 -34.45 -3.50
C PHE A 969 -19.46 -34.79 -3.42
N TRP A 970 -19.80 -36.07 -3.42
CA TRP A 970 -21.17 -36.58 -3.36
C TRP A 970 -21.89 -36.33 -2.03
N LYS A 971 -21.16 -35.91 -0.99
CA LYS A 971 -21.73 -35.46 0.29
C LYS A 971 -21.89 -33.94 0.35
N ASP A 972 -21.62 -33.19 -0.72
CA ASP A 972 -21.79 -31.74 -0.73
C ASP A 972 -23.23 -31.33 -1.08
N GLN A 973 -24.05 -31.19 -0.04
CA GLN A 973 -25.40 -30.65 -0.12
C GLN A 973 -25.45 -29.13 0.16
N SER A 974 -24.29 -28.50 0.38
CA SER A 974 -24.14 -27.11 0.82
C SER A 974 -23.83 -26.17 -0.33
N ASN A 975 -22.73 -26.43 -1.07
CA ASN A 975 -22.19 -25.51 -2.08
C ASN A 975 -22.65 -25.88 -3.49
N THR A 976 -22.84 -27.18 -3.73
CA THR A 976 -23.27 -27.77 -5.01
C THR A 976 -24.70 -28.26 -4.91
N LYS A 977 -25.60 -27.61 -5.65
CA LYS A 977 -27.04 -27.95 -5.68
C LYS A 977 -27.44 -28.35 -7.09
N ASN A 978 -28.39 -29.27 -7.20
CA ASN A 978 -28.98 -29.69 -8.48
C ASN A 978 -30.00 -28.66 -9.02
N THR A 979 -29.58 -27.39 -9.10
CA THR A 979 -30.37 -26.26 -9.62
C THR A 979 -29.45 -25.29 -10.35
N VAL A 980 -29.97 -24.55 -11.34
CA VAL A 980 -29.21 -23.51 -12.07
C VAL A 980 -28.70 -22.38 -11.17
N ASN A 981 -29.28 -22.20 -9.98
CA ASN A 981 -28.91 -21.20 -8.97
C ASN A 981 -27.81 -21.71 -8.00
N THR A 982 -27.14 -22.81 -8.30
CA THR A 982 -26.01 -23.32 -7.51
C THR A 982 -24.83 -22.34 -7.53
N ASN A 983 -24.12 -22.19 -6.41
CA ASN A 983 -22.94 -21.33 -6.37
C ASN A 983 -21.80 -21.97 -7.17
N TYR A 984 -21.55 -23.26 -6.96
CA TYR A 984 -20.49 -24.03 -7.63
C TYR A 984 -21.07 -25.21 -8.42
N ILE A 985 -20.35 -25.64 -9.45
CA ILE A 985 -20.61 -26.89 -10.19
C ILE A 985 -19.39 -27.81 -10.04
N SER A 986 -19.56 -28.91 -9.31
CA SER A 986 -18.61 -30.00 -9.21
C SER A 986 -19.10 -31.23 -9.99
N MET A 987 -18.41 -32.36 -9.87
CA MET A 987 -18.90 -33.63 -10.40
C MET A 987 -20.26 -34.08 -9.83
N GLU A 988 -20.67 -33.61 -8.63
CA GLU A 988 -21.97 -33.95 -8.04
C GLU A 988 -23.15 -33.43 -8.88
N ASN A 989 -23.05 -32.17 -9.33
CA ASN A 989 -24.12 -31.45 -10.00
C ASN A 989 -23.74 -31.00 -11.42
N ILE A 990 -22.76 -31.65 -12.06
CA ILE A 990 -22.28 -31.33 -13.43
C ILE A 990 -23.40 -31.34 -14.48
N GLN A 991 -24.48 -32.08 -14.22
CA GLN A 991 -25.71 -32.04 -15.02
C GLN A 991 -26.32 -30.63 -15.15
N VAL A 992 -26.16 -29.75 -14.15
CA VAL A 992 -26.59 -28.35 -14.20
C VAL A 992 -25.94 -27.62 -15.38
N LEU A 993 -24.63 -27.78 -15.59
CA LEU A 993 -23.94 -27.22 -16.76
C LEU A 993 -24.49 -27.83 -18.06
N THR A 994 -24.62 -29.16 -18.13
CA THR A 994 -24.99 -29.83 -19.39
C THR A 994 -26.44 -29.55 -19.82
N ASP A 995 -27.33 -29.32 -18.86
CA ASP A 995 -28.72 -28.91 -19.10
C ASP A 995 -28.82 -27.40 -19.38
N TYR A 996 -27.96 -26.58 -18.75
CA TYR A 996 -27.85 -25.17 -19.07
C TYR A 996 -27.37 -24.94 -20.51
N LEU A 997 -26.42 -25.75 -20.99
CA LEU A 997 -26.02 -25.71 -22.40
C LEU A 997 -27.17 -26.10 -23.35
N SER A 998 -28.08 -27.01 -22.96
CA SER A 998 -29.33 -27.23 -23.69
C SER A 998 -30.31 -26.05 -23.64
N HIS A 999 -30.22 -25.17 -22.64
CA HIS A 999 -30.96 -23.90 -22.63
C HIS A 999 -30.30 -22.86 -23.56
N VAL A 1000 -28.98 -22.73 -23.54
CA VAL A 1000 -28.21 -21.86 -24.45
C VAL A 1000 -28.44 -22.26 -25.92
N GLU A 1001 -28.40 -23.56 -26.23
CA GLU A 1001 -28.71 -24.10 -27.57
C GLU A 1001 -30.09 -23.65 -28.06
N ARG A 1002 -31.13 -23.78 -27.23
CA ARG A 1002 -32.50 -23.37 -27.57
C ARG A 1002 -32.65 -21.85 -27.71
N THR A 1003 -31.96 -21.08 -26.86
CA THR A 1003 -32.01 -19.61 -26.84
C THR A 1003 -31.46 -19.01 -28.12
N TYR A 1004 -30.36 -19.57 -28.64
CA TYR A 1004 -29.66 -19.08 -29.84
C TYR A 1004 -29.84 -19.98 -31.07
N GLY A 1005 -30.91 -20.79 -31.10
CA GLY A 1005 -31.31 -21.61 -32.26
C GLY A 1005 -30.26 -22.64 -32.74
N LYS A 1006 -29.35 -23.07 -31.86
CA LYS A 1006 -28.32 -24.08 -32.19
C LYS A 1006 -28.92 -25.48 -32.21
N SER A 1007 -28.29 -26.41 -32.92
CA SER A 1007 -28.67 -27.82 -32.92
C SER A 1007 -28.56 -28.42 -31.51
N SER A 1008 -29.48 -29.32 -31.15
CA SER A 1008 -29.44 -30.05 -29.88
C SER A 1008 -28.13 -30.83 -29.73
N ASP A 1009 -27.54 -30.79 -28.53
CA ASP A 1009 -26.30 -31.49 -28.15
C ASP A 1009 -25.04 -31.08 -28.95
N SER A 1010 -25.08 -29.93 -29.63
CA SER A 1010 -23.98 -29.40 -30.44
C SER A 1010 -22.88 -28.71 -29.63
N ILE A 1011 -23.20 -28.08 -28.50
CA ILE A 1011 -22.19 -27.50 -27.60
C ILE A 1011 -21.64 -28.61 -26.71
N ARG A 1012 -20.41 -29.07 -26.99
CA ARG A 1012 -19.77 -30.17 -26.25
C ARG A 1012 -19.09 -29.68 -24.99
N VAL A 1013 -18.87 -30.59 -24.03
CA VAL A 1013 -18.07 -30.34 -22.83
C VAL A 1013 -16.86 -31.26 -22.83
N ILE A 1014 -15.67 -30.73 -22.55
CA ILE A 1014 -14.54 -31.52 -22.05
C ILE A 1014 -14.32 -31.15 -20.59
N ILE A 1015 -14.08 -32.14 -19.73
CA ILE A 1015 -13.44 -31.88 -18.45
C ILE A 1015 -11.94 -31.90 -18.73
N GLY A 1016 -11.34 -30.72 -18.89
CA GLY A 1016 -9.92 -30.56 -19.22
C GLY A 1016 -9.00 -30.61 -18.00
N GLU A 1017 -9.54 -30.33 -16.82
CA GLU A 1017 -8.79 -30.43 -15.58
C GLU A 1017 -9.73 -30.86 -14.44
N ILE A 1018 -9.34 -31.93 -13.72
CA ILE A 1018 -10.01 -32.37 -12.50
C ILE A 1018 -9.02 -33.12 -11.60
N GLY A 1019 -9.18 -32.97 -10.29
CA GLY A 1019 -8.42 -33.70 -9.29
C GLY A 1019 -9.15 -33.70 -7.95
N PHE A 1020 -8.82 -34.67 -7.11
CA PHE A 1020 -9.29 -34.75 -5.73
C PHE A 1020 -8.11 -35.00 -4.81
N SER A 1021 -8.15 -34.49 -3.57
CA SER A 1021 -7.02 -34.58 -2.65
C SER A 1021 -6.95 -35.97 -2.00
N GLY A 1022 -5.78 -36.61 -2.05
CA GLY A 1022 -5.51 -37.85 -1.33
C GLY A 1022 -4.07 -37.85 -0.81
N LYS A 1023 -3.86 -37.67 0.49
CA LYS A 1023 -2.50 -37.61 1.06
C LYS A 1023 -1.87 -38.99 1.06
N GLY A 1024 -0.77 -39.12 0.31
CA GLY A 1024 -0.05 -40.38 0.20
C GLY A 1024 0.41 -40.92 1.55
N GLY A 1025 0.22 -42.22 1.78
CA GLY A 1025 0.49 -42.89 3.04
C GLY A 1025 -0.65 -42.85 4.07
N ASN A 1026 -1.74 -42.10 3.80
CA ASN A 1026 -2.97 -42.20 4.56
C ASN A 1026 -3.99 -43.07 3.83
N ALA A 1027 -4.19 -44.30 4.33
CA ALA A 1027 -5.10 -45.28 3.73
C ALA A 1027 -6.59 -44.85 3.70
N SER A 1028 -7.00 -43.86 4.49
CA SER A 1028 -8.34 -43.27 4.37
C SER A 1028 -8.41 -42.28 3.21
N ASP A 1029 -7.48 -41.33 3.15
CA ASP A 1029 -7.48 -40.27 2.14
C ASP A 1029 -7.28 -40.85 0.74
N GLU A 1030 -6.40 -41.85 0.58
CA GLU A 1030 -6.20 -42.53 -0.70
C GLU A 1030 -7.46 -43.28 -1.18
N LYS A 1031 -8.22 -43.91 -0.28
CA LYS A 1031 -9.51 -44.56 -0.61
C LYS A 1031 -10.57 -43.57 -1.06
N TYR A 1032 -10.69 -42.45 -0.36
CA TYR A 1032 -11.60 -41.39 -0.76
C TYR A 1032 -11.20 -40.80 -2.11
N GLN A 1033 -9.90 -40.56 -2.37
CA GLN A 1033 -9.41 -40.08 -3.65
C GLN A 1033 -9.71 -41.07 -4.79
N ALA A 1034 -9.47 -42.36 -4.56
CA ALA A 1034 -9.75 -43.43 -5.51
C ALA A 1034 -11.25 -43.53 -5.85
N ALA A 1035 -12.11 -43.50 -4.82
CA ALA A 1035 -13.57 -43.49 -5.00
C ALA A 1035 -14.06 -42.25 -5.76
N ALA A 1036 -13.54 -41.06 -5.43
CA ALA A 1036 -13.91 -39.81 -6.08
C ALA A 1036 -13.53 -39.79 -7.58
N LEU A 1037 -12.29 -40.18 -7.91
CA LEU A 1037 -11.85 -40.27 -9.31
C LEU A 1037 -12.70 -41.26 -10.10
N GLY A 1038 -13.00 -42.42 -9.54
CA GLY A 1038 -13.81 -43.44 -10.22
C GLY A 1038 -15.28 -43.07 -10.37
N TYR A 1039 -15.91 -42.47 -9.34
CA TYR A 1039 -17.29 -42.03 -9.41
C TYR A 1039 -17.45 -40.83 -10.36
N GLY A 1040 -16.58 -39.82 -10.25
CA GLY A 1040 -16.55 -38.70 -11.19
C GLY A 1040 -16.36 -39.18 -12.63
N TYR A 1041 -15.50 -40.18 -12.85
CA TYR A 1041 -15.34 -40.80 -14.16
C TYR A 1041 -16.62 -41.47 -14.67
N TYR A 1042 -17.34 -42.24 -13.84
CA TYR A 1042 -18.60 -42.85 -14.27
C TYR A 1042 -19.68 -41.79 -14.60
N ILE A 1043 -19.78 -40.72 -13.80
CA ILE A 1043 -20.68 -39.58 -14.11
C ILE A 1043 -20.32 -38.98 -15.46
N ALA A 1044 -19.03 -38.72 -15.71
CA ALA A 1044 -18.55 -38.20 -16.98
C ALA A 1044 -18.82 -39.17 -18.14
N MET A 1045 -18.63 -40.48 -17.95
CA MET A 1045 -18.83 -41.52 -18.97
C MET A 1045 -20.27 -41.60 -19.47
N PHE A 1046 -21.25 -41.63 -18.56
CA PHE A 1046 -22.67 -41.73 -18.93
C PHE A 1046 -23.36 -40.40 -19.24
N ASN A 1047 -22.75 -39.25 -18.93
CA ASN A 1047 -23.23 -37.97 -19.44
C ASN A 1047 -23.04 -37.85 -20.97
N LYS A 1048 -24.13 -37.57 -21.69
CA LYS A 1048 -24.15 -37.51 -23.17
C LYS A 1048 -23.41 -36.30 -23.78
N ARG A 1049 -23.13 -35.25 -23.01
CA ARG A 1049 -22.51 -33.99 -23.48
C ARG A 1049 -21.01 -33.91 -23.18
N ILE A 1050 -20.54 -34.65 -22.17
CA ILE A 1050 -19.13 -34.72 -21.77
C ILE A 1050 -18.37 -35.69 -22.70
N ASP A 1051 -17.24 -35.24 -23.25
CA ASP A 1051 -16.42 -35.98 -24.20
C ASP A 1051 -15.05 -36.43 -23.62
N SER A 1052 -14.62 -35.89 -22.48
CA SER A 1052 -13.40 -36.34 -21.79
C SER A 1052 -13.45 -36.08 -20.29
N TYR A 1053 -12.61 -36.81 -19.56
CA TYR A 1053 -12.32 -36.67 -18.14
C TYR A 1053 -10.79 -36.66 -17.97
N ILE A 1054 -10.19 -35.48 -18.00
CA ILE A 1054 -8.75 -35.27 -18.02
C ILE A 1054 -8.27 -34.91 -16.62
N ILE A 1055 -7.50 -35.82 -15.99
CA ILE A 1055 -6.99 -35.58 -14.64
C ILE A 1055 -5.81 -34.61 -14.64
N ARG A 1056 -5.74 -33.79 -13.59
CA ARG A 1056 -4.78 -32.70 -13.39
C ARG A 1056 -3.32 -33.15 -13.41
N ALA A 1057 -2.99 -34.22 -12.70
CA ALA A 1057 -1.60 -34.55 -12.44
C ALA A 1057 -1.33 -36.05 -12.22
N TYR A 1058 -0.17 -36.50 -12.71
CA TYR A 1058 0.36 -37.82 -12.45
C TYR A 1058 1.06 -37.91 -11.07
N LEU A 1059 1.94 -36.95 -10.80
CA LEU A 1059 2.60 -36.74 -9.51
C LEU A 1059 1.91 -35.60 -8.77
N ASP A 1060 1.88 -35.66 -7.45
CA ASP A 1060 1.56 -34.50 -6.62
C ASP A 1060 2.48 -33.31 -6.96
N ALA A 1061 1.94 -32.12 -7.20
CA ALA A 1061 2.79 -30.94 -7.41
C ALA A 1061 3.21 -30.35 -6.04
N PRO A 1062 4.51 -30.08 -5.79
CA PRO A 1062 4.96 -29.57 -4.49
C PRO A 1062 4.21 -28.31 -4.01
N THR A 1063 3.92 -27.38 -4.93
CA THR A 1063 3.16 -26.14 -4.68
C THR A 1063 1.69 -26.40 -4.29
N GLU A 1064 1.06 -27.41 -4.88
CA GLU A 1064 -0.31 -27.82 -4.56
C GLU A 1064 -0.34 -28.52 -3.18
N THR A 1065 0.61 -29.43 -2.91
CA THR A 1065 0.67 -30.13 -1.62
C THR A 1065 0.96 -29.22 -0.43
N ALA A 1066 1.69 -28.12 -0.64
CA ALA A 1066 1.88 -27.07 0.36
C ALA A 1066 0.56 -26.37 0.74
N SER A 1067 -0.41 -26.37 -0.18
CA SER A 1067 -1.77 -25.85 0.02
C SER A 1067 -2.77 -26.95 0.44
N GLY A 1068 -2.29 -28.16 0.78
CA GLY A 1068 -3.12 -29.31 1.15
C GLY A 1068 -3.80 -30.04 -0.01
N LEU A 1069 -3.43 -29.71 -1.26
CA LEU A 1069 -3.98 -30.31 -2.47
C LEU A 1069 -3.04 -31.43 -2.97
N TYR A 1070 -3.38 -32.67 -2.64
CA TYR A 1070 -2.64 -33.88 -3.03
C TYR A 1070 -3.30 -34.53 -4.25
N LEU A 1071 -3.34 -33.82 -5.38
CA LEU A 1071 -4.15 -34.15 -6.56
C LEU A 1071 -3.55 -35.25 -7.45
N GLY A 1072 -2.28 -35.61 -7.26
CA GLY A 1072 -1.61 -36.60 -8.09
C GLY A 1072 -2.03 -38.03 -7.78
N LEU A 1073 -1.92 -38.92 -8.78
CA LEU A 1073 -2.08 -40.37 -8.61
C LEU A 1073 -0.89 -41.02 -7.87
N ARG A 1074 0.26 -40.34 -7.81
CA ARG A 1074 1.49 -40.81 -7.16
C ARG A 1074 2.12 -39.68 -6.34
N GLN A 1075 2.83 -40.05 -5.30
CA GLN A 1075 3.55 -39.11 -4.44
C GLN A 1075 4.75 -38.50 -5.16
N ALA A 1076 5.10 -37.25 -4.82
CA ALA A 1076 6.27 -36.53 -5.34
C ALA A 1076 7.60 -36.94 -4.67
N ASN A 1077 7.75 -38.21 -4.27
CA ASN A 1077 8.95 -38.73 -3.63
C ASN A 1077 9.89 -39.39 -4.67
N TYR A 1078 11.14 -39.70 -4.28
CA TYR A 1078 12.13 -40.30 -5.18
C TYR A 1078 11.67 -41.59 -5.86
N THR A 1079 10.87 -42.41 -5.17
CA THR A 1079 10.29 -43.67 -5.68
C THR A 1079 8.99 -43.48 -6.47
N GLN A 1080 8.44 -42.26 -6.52
CA GLN A 1080 7.10 -41.93 -7.01
C GLN A 1080 6.04 -42.92 -6.50
N THR A 1081 5.91 -43.10 -5.19
CA THR A 1081 5.04 -44.15 -4.62
C THR A 1081 3.60 -44.00 -5.14
N GLN A 1082 3.04 -45.08 -5.69
CA GLN A 1082 1.66 -45.11 -6.19
C GLN A 1082 0.67 -45.00 -5.04
N LYS A 1083 -0.42 -44.24 -5.25
CA LYS A 1083 -1.58 -44.21 -4.36
C LYS A 1083 -2.65 -45.20 -4.84
N GLU A 1084 -3.62 -45.53 -4.00
CA GLU A 1084 -4.78 -46.37 -4.38
C GLU A 1084 -5.54 -45.83 -5.61
N SER A 1085 -5.58 -44.50 -5.77
CA SER A 1085 -6.14 -43.80 -6.93
C SER A 1085 -5.47 -44.15 -8.26
N TYR A 1086 -4.16 -44.43 -8.28
CA TYR A 1086 -3.45 -44.88 -9.49
C TYR A 1086 -4.03 -46.21 -9.99
N TYR A 1087 -4.22 -47.17 -9.08
CA TYR A 1087 -4.75 -48.49 -9.41
C TYR A 1087 -6.17 -48.42 -9.95
N VAL A 1088 -7.03 -47.61 -9.33
CA VAL A 1088 -8.39 -47.36 -9.84
C VAL A 1088 -8.33 -46.72 -11.22
N TYR A 1089 -7.63 -45.60 -11.39
CA TYR A 1089 -7.63 -44.86 -12.65
C TYR A 1089 -7.07 -45.67 -13.84
N GLN A 1090 -6.03 -46.47 -13.60
CA GLN A 1090 -5.51 -47.43 -14.58
C GLN A 1090 -6.57 -48.43 -15.05
N ASN A 1091 -7.41 -48.96 -14.14
CA ASN A 1091 -8.37 -50.02 -14.42
C ASN A 1091 -9.80 -49.54 -14.75
N LEU A 1092 -10.08 -48.24 -14.62
CA LEU A 1092 -11.28 -47.64 -15.23
C LEU A 1092 -11.31 -47.93 -16.75
N ASP A 1093 -12.53 -48.14 -17.24
CA ASP A 1093 -12.87 -48.60 -18.60
C ASP A 1093 -12.18 -49.86 -19.11
N THR A 1094 -11.81 -50.75 -18.19
CA THR A 1094 -11.45 -52.13 -18.47
C THR A 1094 -12.55 -53.11 -18.07
N ASN A 1095 -12.42 -54.39 -18.44
CA ASN A 1095 -13.29 -55.46 -17.93
C ASN A 1095 -13.27 -55.59 -16.38
N SER A 1096 -12.24 -55.06 -15.71
CA SER A 1096 -12.15 -55.01 -14.24
C SER A 1096 -12.83 -53.80 -13.62
N SER A 1097 -13.19 -52.78 -14.40
CA SER A 1097 -13.69 -51.46 -13.96
C SER A 1097 -14.83 -51.61 -12.94
N LEU A 1098 -15.92 -52.30 -13.31
CA LEU A 1098 -17.07 -52.48 -12.43
C LEU A 1098 -16.73 -53.24 -11.14
N LYS A 1099 -15.91 -54.29 -11.23
CA LYS A 1099 -15.52 -55.11 -10.07
C LYS A 1099 -14.73 -54.28 -9.05
N ILE A 1100 -13.81 -53.43 -9.52
CA ILE A 1100 -13.00 -52.56 -8.68
C ILE A 1100 -13.89 -51.46 -8.08
N MET A 1101 -14.68 -50.78 -8.91
CA MET A 1101 -15.54 -49.70 -8.44
C MET A 1101 -16.62 -50.17 -7.45
N ASN A 1102 -17.13 -51.39 -7.59
CA ASN A 1102 -18.08 -51.97 -6.63
C ASN A 1102 -17.54 -52.08 -5.19
N SER A 1103 -16.23 -52.09 -4.97
CA SER A 1103 -15.65 -52.07 -3.61
C SER A 1103 -15.86 -50.73 -2.87
N TYR A 1104 -16.19 -49.65 -3.60
CA TYR A 1104 -16.40 -48.32 -3.05
C TYR A 1104 -17.88 -47.93 -2.86
N LEU A 1105 -18.85 -48.78 -3.26
CA LEU A 1105 -20.30 -48.48 -3.14
C LEU A 1105 -20.69 -48.05 -1.72
N ASN A 1106 -20.22 -48.78 -0.71
CA ASN A 1106 -20.48 -48.47 0.71
C ASN A 1106 -19.81 -47.16 1.18
N LEU A 1107 -18.65 -46.79 0.60
CA LEU A 1107 -17.94 -45.54 0.94
C LEU A 1107 -18.63 -44.33 0.33
N ILE A 1108 -19.19 -44.51 -0.88
CA ILE A 1108 -19.96 -43.50 -1.60
C ILE A 1108 -21.36 -43.36 -0.97
N GLY A 1109 -21.94 -44.46 -0.46
CA GLY A 1109 -23.26 -44.48 0.15
C GLY A 1109 -24.39 -44.79 -0.84
N ILE A 1110 -24.09 -45.47 -1.94
CA ILE A 1110 -25.05 -45.84 -3.00
C ILE A 1110 -25.27 -47.35 -3.04
N SER A 1111 -26.51 -47.79 -3.28
CA SER A 1111 -26.85 -49.22 -3.35
C SER A 1111 -26.41 -49.89 -4.66
N SER A 1112 -26.39 -49.13 -5.76
CA SER A 1112 -25.86 -49.57 -7.06
C SER A 1112 -25.57 -48.36 -7.95
N TRP A 1113 -24.82 -48.56 -9.04
CA TRP A 1113 -24.51 -47.48 -9.98
C TRP A 1113 -25.74 -46.98 -10.74
N GLU A 1114 -26.69 -47.86 -11.03
CA GLU A 1114 -27.99 -47.53 -11.67
C GLU A 1114 -28.84 -46.60 -10.79
N SER A 1115 -28.70 -46.69 -9.46
CA SER A 1115 -29.39 -45.79 -8.53
C SER A 1115 -28.78 -44.37 -8.47
N ALA A 1116 -27.52 -44.23 -8.89
CA ALA A 1116 -26.74 -43.01 -8.74
C ALA A 1116 -26.48 -42.28 -10.08
N ILE A 1117 -26.53 -42.99 -11.21
CA ILE A 1117 -26.14 -42.48 -12.53
C ILE A 1117 -27.22 -42.82 -13.56
N SER A 1118 -27.90 -41.79 -14.05
CA SER A 1118 -28.93 -41.93 -15.08
C SER A 1118 -28.35 -42.52 -16.37
N GLY A 1119 -28.97 -43.57 -16.89
CA GLY A 1119 -28.53 -44.25 -18.11
C GLY A 1119 -27.26 -45.11 -17.95
N PHE A 1120 -26.85 -45.43 -16.72
CA PHE A 1120 -25.75 -46.36 -16.44
C PHE A 1120 -25.96 -47.70 -17.16
N ASP A 1121 -24.89 -48.21 -17.78
CA ASP A 1121 -24.88 -49.48 -18.49
C ASP A 1121 -23.47 -50.08 -18.42
N ALA A 1122 -23.31 -51.09 -17.55
CA ALA A 1122 -22.05 -51.77 -17.33
C ALA A 1122 -21.41 -52.35 -18.61
N SER A 1123 -22.21 -52.69 -19.64
CA SER A 1123 -21.70 -53.23 -20.90
C SER A 1123 -20.94 -52.19 -21.74
N LYS A 1124 -21.09 -50.90 -21.43
CA LYS A 1124 -20.38 -49.79 -22.08
C LYS A 1124 -19.08 -49.39 -21.37
N LEU A 1125 -18.80 -49.92 -20.17
CA LEU A 1125 -17.58 -49.59 -19.44
C LEU A 1125 -16.30 -50.06 -20.16
N PRO A 1126 -16.19 -51.29 -20.72
CA PRO A 1126 -14.97 -51.68 -21.42
C PRO A 1126 -14.79 -50.86 -22.71
N ALA A 1127 -13.78 -49.99 -22.72
CA ALA A 1127 -13.40 -49.22 -23.89
C ALA A 1127 -12.96 -50.15 -25.02
N LYS A 1128 -13.34 -49.82 -26.26
CA LYS A 1128 -13.10 -50.65 -27.47
C LYS A 1128 -11.94 -50.15 -28.35
N ASP A 1129 -11.38 -49.02 -27.97
CA ASP A 1129 -10.42 -48.21 -28.72
C ASP A 1129 -9.02 -48.17 -28.07
N PHE A 1130 -8.84 -48.84 -26.92
CA PHE A 1130 -7.53 -49.14 -26.32
C PHE A 1130 -7.28 -50.64 -26.31
#